data_AF-A0A968XQJ6-F1
#
_entry.id   AF-A0A968XQJ6-F1
#
_cell.length_a   1.000
_cell.length_b   1.000
_cell.length_c   1.000
_cell.angle_alpha   90.00
_cell.angle_beta   90.00
_cell.angle_gamma   90.00
#
_symmetry.space_group_name_H-M   'P 1'
#
loop_
_entity.id
_entity.type
_entity.pdbx_description
1 polymer ?
#
loop_
_entity_poly.entity_id
_entity_poly.type
_entity_poly.pdbx_seq_one_letter_code
_entity_poly.pdbx_strand_id
1 'polypeptide(L)'
;MDAAHIRNFSIIAHIDHGKTTLSDRLLHRTGTVATRDMEEQLLDAMDLEKERGITIKAHPVTMMYKAKDGETYELNLIDTPGHVDFAYEVSRSLAACEGALLIIDAAQGVEAQTVANVHLAMKQNLLIIPVINKIDLPHANVPLALQQLEDILAIPAELAIPASAKEGIGIEEILEAIVKRIPAPSPSGAPSLQALVVDSYFDNYRGVVTLVRVFNGEIRPGMQAKLLHSGQNVEIKEVGSFNPAPYKRDKLEVGETGYITANIKSPSEVKMGDTITDARNPSPTLPGFQEIHPMVFSGIYPINTADYEHLKANLAKLQLNDSAFVFQSETSVALGFGFRCGFLGLLHLEIVQERLRREYDMDIITTYPSVIYKVTTTDGQMKEVDNPAFLPDVTFIAAIEEPMVKAFVICPNENIGDIMALLAEKRGSAEHTETLDARRVMITSRLPLNEILIDFHDRIKSITRGFGSMDYEEDGYQESDMVKLDMLVNAEPVDAFSSLVHRSKAEGRGRALAAKLKEVIPKQQFAVAIQAAIGGKVVARETVSAMRKDVTAKCYGGDISRKRKLLEKQKEGKKRMKSFGSVNIPQEAFIEVLKADMFYLRWLISKTVREAVELARHASKHLNAQRDILSADAVSAVEQAIGNLRAAAKAGAPKAELTTLMEELEAAANRNLKPYPGAWARENLEVFLVVVALVLAFRTFFLQPFKIPTGSMQPTLYGITSENLKSVPNAEIPTGWKRVREWFAGVSYIHIVADADNTRVEAVEPPLSLRIFNLKQRIRINGEWKTLWFPPDYGNETLESRAQLFRHTVYRRGEDIIKLKVIGGDHLFVDRMTYNFRPPQRGEIIVFETRGIEALPQDQFYIKRLVALGGETVSVGDDFHLVIDGNRLDASTPRFEMVYGFQGTHPGHANGSKGVDIRPRYLFPDGQARYQVRTNHYMVMGDNTFNSYDSRGWGDFSRENVIGKAFCVYWPLSSRFGWGFR
;
A
#
# COMPACT_ATOMS: atom_id res chain seq x y z
N MET A 1 -9.47 26.63 34.09
CA MET A 1 -10.10 27.84 33.47
C MET A 1 -11.49 28.00 34.10
N ASP A 2 -12.16 29.17 34.05
CA ASP A 2 -13.53 29.23 34.63
C ASP A 2 -14.48 28.38 33.77
N ALA A 3 -15.27 27.51 34.41
CA ALA A 3 -16.22 26.61 33.75
C ALA A 3 -17.22 27.38 32.87
N ALA A 4 -17.55 28.64 33.21
CA ALA A 4 -18.40 29.51 32.41
C ALA A 4 -17.87 29.76 30.97
N HIS A 5 -16.55 29.63 30.76
CA HIS A 5 -15.88 29.82 29.48
C HIS A 5 -15.51 28.52 28.77
N ILE A 6 -16.04 27.37 29.22
CA ILE A 6 -15.83 26.07 28.59
C ILE A 6 -17.08 25.67 27.81
N ARG A 7 -16.91 25.08 26.63
CA ARG A 7 -17.99 24.44 25.86
C ARG A 7 -17.53 23.06 25.40
N ASN A 8 -18.20 22.00 25.85
CA ASN A 8 -17.95 20.65 25.36
C ASN A 8 -19.05 20.27 24.35
N PHE A 9 -18.64 19.88 23.16
CA PHE A 9 -19.56 19.52 22.10
C PHE A 9 -18.99 18.40 21.22
N SER A 10 -19.89 17.67 20.57
CA SER A 10 -19.55 16.66 19.58
C SER A 10 -20.10 17.03 18.20
N ILE A 11 -19.66 16.32 17.16
CA ILE A 11 -20.20 16.49 15.81
C ILE A 11 -20.85 15.18 15.37
N ILE A 12 -22.15 15.22 15.11
CA ILE A 12 -22.93 14.09 14.63
C ILE A 12 -23.40 14.34 13.19
N ALA A 13 -23.28 13.32 12.34
CA ALA A 13 -23.59 13.43 10.93
C ALA A 13 -23.82 12.03 10.32
N HIS A 14 -24.52 11.97 9.19
CA HIS A 14 -24.46 10.80 8.31
C HIS A 14 -23.07 10.72 7.63
N ILE A 15 -22.71 9.52 7.18
CA ILE A 15 -21.50 9.30 6.38
C ILE A 15 -21.49 10.27 5.18
N ASP A 16 -20.31 10.79 4.85
CA ASP A 16 -20.08 11.75 3.78
C ASP A 16 -20.74 13.13 3.94
N HIS A 17 -21.48 13.45 5.01
CA HIS A 17 -22.06 14.80 5.19
C HIS A 17 -21.02 15.91 5.48
N GLY A 18 -19.74 15.56 5.61
CA GLY A 18 -18.63 16.51 5.74
C GLY A 18 -18.23 16.81 7.20
N LYS A 19 -18.36 15.82 8.08
CA LYS A 19 -17.96 15.88 9.50
C LYS A 19 -16.48 16.24 9.68
N THR A 20 -15.56 15.42 9.16
CA THR A 20 -14.12 15.65 9.28
C THR A 20 -13.70 16.98 8.67
N THR A 21 -14.25 17.32 7.49
CA THR A 21 -13.96 18.61 6.84
C THR A 21 -14.40 19.80 7.70
N LEU A 22 -15.53 19.70 8.41
CA LEU A 22 -15.97 20.75 9.32
C LEU A 22 -15.02 20.85 10.53
N SER A 23 -14.65 19.71 11.14
CA SER A 23 -13.68 19.65 12.23
C SER A 23 -12.37 20.37 11.86
N ASP A 24 -11.80 20.05 10.69
CA ASP A 24 -10.58 20.68 10.18
C ASP A 24 -10.72 22.21 10.05
N ARG A 25 -11.88 22.68 9.59
CA ARG A 25 -12.15 24.12 9.47
C ARG A 25 -12.28 24.81 10.82
N LEU A 26 -12.87 24.16 11.83
CA LEU A 26 -12.93 24.69 13.18
C LEU A 26 -11.52 24.83 13.77
N LEU A 27 -10.66 23.83 13.58
CA LEU A 27 -9.26 23.86 14.03
C LEU A 27 -8.46 24.97 13.35
N HIS A 28 -8.61 25.11 12.04
CA HIS A 28 -7.95 26.18 11.29
C HIS A 28 -8.43 27.56 11.75
N ARG A 29 -9.75 27.74 11.91
CA ARG A 29 -10.33 29.04 12.22
C ARG A 29 -9.99 29.51 13.64
N THR A 30 -9.88 28.58 14.58
CA THR A 30 -9.46 28.86 15.96
C THR A 30 -7.95 29.10 16.10
N GLY A 31 -7.16 28.89 15.04
CA GLY A 31 -5.71 29.03 15.08
C GLY A 31 -5.00 27.90 15.83
N THR A 32 -5.73 26.82 16.13
CA THR A 32 -5.26 25.59 16.77
C THR A 32 -4.19 24.91 15.90
N VAL A 33 -4.32 25.02 14.58
CA VAL A 33 -3.37 24.48 13.60
C VAL A 33 -2.92 25.60 12.66
N ALA A 34 -1.61 25.75 12.47
CA ALA A 34 -1.08 26.74 11.53
C ALA A 34 -1.44 26.34 10.09
N THR A 35 -1.70 27.31 9.21
CA THR A 35 -2.10 27.06 7.80
C THR A 35 -1.07 26.20 7.04
N ARG A 36 0.21 26.24 7.42
CA ARG A 36 1.27 25.42 6.83
C ARG A 36 1.22 23.94 7.22
N ASP A 37 0.61 23.65 8.37
CA ASP A 37 0.51 22.32 8.98
C ASP A 37 -0.91 21.74 8.76
N MET A 38 -1.72 22.40 7.93
CA MET A 38 -3.03 21.90 7.51
C MET A 38 -2.87 20.82 6.44
N GLU A 39 -3.39 19.64 6.77
CA GLU A 39 -3.66 18.56 5.82
C GLU A 39 -5.17 18.36 5.71
N GLU A 40 -5.64 17.76 4.62
CA GLU A 40 -7.04 17.29 4.56
C GLU A 40 -7.22 16.12 5.53
N GLN A 41 -8.32 16.13 6.29
CA GLN A 41 -8.66 15.08 7.27
C GLN A 41 -7.62 14.95 8.38
N LEU A 42 -7.35 16.07 9.08
CA LEU A 42 -6.26 16.14 10.06
C LEU A 42 -6.51 15.26 11.29
N LEU A 43 -7.77 15.10 11.69
CA LEU A 43 -8.16 14.27 12.84
C LEU A 43 -8.24 12.78 12.53
N ASP A 44 -8.30 12.41 11.26
CA ASP A 44 -8.30 11.00 10.84
C ASP A 44 -6.85 10.49 10.94
N ALA A 45 -6.47 9.95 12.10
CA ALA A 45 -5.10 9.54 12.38
C ALA A 45 -4.72 8.24 11.67
N MET A 46 -5.69 7.36 11.38
CA MET A 46 -5.45 6.08 10.72
C MET A 46 -5.51 6.22 9.19
N ASP A 47 -4.60 5.54 8.47
CA ASP A 47 -4.64 5.49 7.00
C ASP A 47 -5.99 4.99 6.46
N LEU A 48 -6.63 4.07 7.18
CA LEU A 48 -7.93 3.53 6.81
C LEU A 48 -9.08 4.56 6.94
N GLU A 49 -9.01 5.46 7.91
CA GLU A 49 -10.00 6.55 8.08
C GLU A 49 -9.93 7.50 6.88
N LYS A 50 -8.71 7.91 6.51
CA LYS A 50 -8.46 8.78 5.34
C LYS A 50 -8.94 8.15 4.03
N GLU A 51 -8.60 6.89 3.78
CA GLU A 51 -8.99 6.19 2.54
C GLU A 51 -10.49 5.99 2.39
N ARG A 52 -11.17 5.65 3.48
CA ARG A 52 -12.61 5.37 3.47
C ARG A 52 -13.45 6.63 3.67
N GLY A 53 -12.85 7.75 4.08
CA GLY A 53 -13.57 8.99 4.38
C GLY A 53 -14.48 8.88 5.61
N ILE A 54 -14.13 8.01 6.56
CA ILE A 54 -14.92 7.76 7.77
C ILE A 54 -14.04 7.95 9.01
N THR A 55 -14.65 8.40 10.09
CA THR A 55 -14.00 8.39 11.41
C THR A 55 -14.36 7.09 12.11
N ILE A 56 -13.32 6.36 12.53
CA ILE A 56 -13.41 5.07 13.20
C ILE A 56 -13.30 5.27 14.71
N LYS A 57 -12.42 6.18 15.16
CA LYS A 57 -12.24 6.47 16.59
C LYS A 57 -12.55 7.91 16.95
N ALA A 58 -13.00 8.10 18.19
CA ALA A 58 -13.24 9.42 18.72
C ALA A 58 -11.93 10.19 18.95
N HIS A 59 -11.82 11.38 18.37
CA HIS A 59 -10.65 12.25 18.53
C HIS A 59 -11.04 13.51 19.32
N PRO A 60 -10.58 13.65 20.58
CA PRO A 60 -10.81 14.86 21.36
C PRO A 60 -9.86 15.97 20.92
N VAL A 61 -10.36 17.19 20.85
CA VAL A 61 -9.54 18.38 20.59
C VAL A 61 -10.01 19.56 21.42
N THR A 62 -9.06 20.24 22.03
CA THR A 62 -9.26 21.48 22.78
C THR A 62 -8.77 22.65 21.93
N MET A 63 -9.70 23.55 21.62
CA MET A 63 -9.45 24.77 20.84
C MET A 63 -9.64 26.01 21.72
N MET A 64 -8.81 27.03 21.51
CA MET A 64 -8.99 28.33 22.16
C MET A 64 -9.62 29.29 21.16
N TYR A 65 -10.80 29.82 21.47
CA TYR A 65 -11.52 30.71 20.57
C TYR A 65 -11.80 32.05 21.24
N LYS A 66 -11.38 33.14 20.61
CA LYS A 66 -11.72 34.49 21.04
C LYS A 66 -13.02 34.91 20.36
N ALA A 67 -14.10 34.96 21.12
CA ALA A 67 -15.43 35.27 20.61
C ALA A 67 -15.60 36.78 20.35
N LYS A 68 -16.68 37.15 19.66
CA LYS A 68 -17.01 38.55 19.34
C LYS A 68 -17.32 39.42 20.56
N ASP A 69 -17.64 38.84 21.70
CA ASP A 69 -17.78 39.55 22.98
C ASP A 69 -16.43 39.99 23.57
N GLY A 70 -15.31 39.51 23.01
CA GLY A 70 -13.95 39.84 23.44
C GLY A 70 -13.34 38.83 24.41
N GLU A 71 -14.15 37.92 24.96
CA GLU A 71 -13.72 36.88 25.88
C GLU A 71 -13.12 35.67 25.14
N THR A 72 -12.31 34.88 25.85
CA THR A 72 -11.68 33.67 25.29
C THR A 72 -12.30 32.43 25.89
N TYR A 73 -12.79 31.54 25.02
CA TYR A 73 -13.47 30.30 25.37
C TYR A 73 -12.58 29.09 25.06
N GLU A 74 -12.63 28.09 25.94
CA GLU A 74 -12.09 26.75 25.69
C GLU A 74 -13.20 25.89 25.04
N LEU A 75 -13.00 25.53 23.78
CA LEU A 75 -13.94 24.72 23.00
C LEU A 75 -13.40 23.30 22.89
N ASN A 76 -14.07 22.35 23.53
CA ASN A 76 -13.70 20.95 23.54
C ASN A 76 -14.58 20.19 22.56
N LEU A 77 -13.99 19.76 21.45
CA LEU A 77 -14.60 18.94 20.41
C LEU A 77 -14.31 17.46 20.69
N ILE A 78 -15.35 16.62 20.64
CA ILE A 78 -15.20 15.17 20.51
C ILE A 78 -15.74 14.76 19.15
N ASP A 79 -14.85 14.41 18.22
CA ASP A 79 -15.27 13.99 16.89
C ASP A 79 -15.77 12.54 16.90
N THR A 80 -17.05 12.29 16.60
CA THR A 80 -17.67 10.97 16.83
C THR A 80 -17.76 10.12 15.57
N PRO A 81 -17.62 8.78 15.63
CA PRO A 81 -17.84 7.92 14.47
C PRO A 81 -19.21 8.13 13.81
N GLY A 82 -19.29 7.99 12.48
CA GLY A 82 -20.54 8.21 11.73
C GLY A 82 -21.35 6.94 11.43
N HIS A 83 -20.84 5.76 11.81
CA HIS A 83 -21.40 4.46 11.41
C HIS A 83 -22.07 3.74 12.59
N VAL A 84 -23.16 3.01 12.32
CA VAL A 84 -23.97 2.28 13.31
C VAL A 84 -23.18 1.30 14.18
N ASP A 85 -22.23 0.57 13.60
CA ASP A 85 -21.36 -0.35 14.33
C ASP A 85 -20.62 0.32 15.51
N PHE A 86 -20.46 1.64 15.49
CA PHE A 86 -19.81 2.42 16.55
C PHE A 86 -20.80 3.29 17.35
N ALA A 87 -22.11 2.99 17.29
CA ALA A 87 -23.15 3.74 17.99
C ALA A 87 -22.90 3.87 19.51
N TYR A 88 -22.25 2.87 20.11
CA TYR A 88 -21.84 2.93 21.50
C TYR A 88 -20.82 4.06 21.76
N GLU A 89 -19.78 4.17 20.93
CA GLU A 89 -18.77 5.24 21.02
C GLU A 89 -19.41 6.62 20.81
N VAL A 90 -20.35 6.72 19.87
CA VAL A 90 -21.15 7.94 19.65
C VAL A 90 -21.94 8.31 20.91
N SER A 91 -22.67 7.36 21.50
CA SER A 91 -23.47 7.60 22.71
C SER A 91 -22.62 8.08 23.90
N ARG A 92 -21.42 7.53 24.08
CA ARG A 92 -20.50 7.92 25.17
C ARG A 92 -19.86 9.27 24.93
N SER A 93 -19.47 9.55 23.69
CA SER A 93 -18.96 10.86 23.30
C SER A 93 -20.00 11.95 23.52
N LEU A 94 -21.26 11.67 23.17
CA LEU A 94 -22.39 12.55 23.45
C LEU A 94 -22.59 12.78 24.95
N ALA A 95 -22.47 11.73 25.78
CA ALA A 95 -22.61 11.85 27.24
C ALA A 95 -21.51 12.68 27.92
N ALA A 96 -20.38 12.95 27.24
CA ALA A 96 -19.30 13.81 27.75
C ALA A 96 -19.49 15.29 27.38
N CYS A 97 -20.49 15.62 26.58
CA CYS A 97 -20.74 16.94 26.01
C CYS A 97 -22.00 17.59 26.59
N GLU A 98 -22.13 18.91 26.39
CA GLU A 98 -23.35 19.66 26.71
C GLU A 98 -24.15 20.05 25.45
N GLY A 99 -23.56 19.88 24.26
CA GLY A 99 -24.23 20.09 22.98
C GLY A 99 -23.64 19.24 21.84
N ALA A 100 -24.31 19.24 20.69
CA ALA A 100 -23.87 18.54 19.50
C ALA A 100 -24.14 19.39 18.23
N LEU A 101 -23.18 19.42 17.32
CA LEU A 101 -23.38 19.94 15.96
C LEU A 101 -23.97 18.83 15.10
N LEU A 102 -25.16 19.07 14.55
CA LEU A 102 -25.82 18.15 13.64
C LEU A 102 -25.57 18.58 12.20
N ILE A 103 -24.76 17.82 11.46
CA ILE A 103 -24.42 18.14 10.08
C ILE A 103 -25.35 17.41 9.10
N ILE A 104 -25.99 18.19 8.23
CA ILE A 104 -26.87 17.72 7.17
C ILE A 104 -26.33 18.21 5.84
N ASP A 105 -26.11 17.31 4.88
CA ASP A 105 -25.73 17.68 3.52
C ASP A 105 -26.90 18.37 2.81
N ALA A 106 -26.69 19.58 2.30
CA ALA A 106 -27.71 20.35 1.60
C ALA A 106 -28.25 19.67 0.33
N ALA A 107 -27.49 18.75 -0.28
CA ALA A 107 -27.91 18.03 -1.49
C ALA A 107 -28.65 16.71 -1.19
N GLN A 108 -28.27 16.01 -0.11
CA GLN A 108 -28.87 14.72 0.27
C GLN A 108 -30.05 14.88 1.23
N GLY A 109 -29.93 15.81 2.19
CA GLY A 109 -30.93 16.04 3.22
C GLY A 109 -30.77 15.13 4.44
N VAL A 110 -31.86 14.93 5.18
CA VAL A 110 -31.87 14.05 6.36
C VAL A 110 -31.85 12.57 5.94
N GLU A 111 -30.92 11.80 6.50
CA GLU A 111 -30.69 10.36 6.23
C GLU A 111 -30.95 9.51 7.49
N ALA A 112 -30.99 8.17 7.38
CA ALA A 112 -31.40 7.28 8.48
C ALA A 112 -30.50 7.43 9.72
N GLN A 113 -29.18 7.50 9.52
CA GLN A 113 -28.21 7.69 10.61
C GLN A 113 -28.33 9.08 11.25
N THR A 114 -28.77 10.10 10.50
CA THR A 114 -29.05 11.43 11.05
C THR A 114 -30.15 11.34 12.10
N VAL A 115 -31.22 10.61 11.81
CA VAL A 115 -32.36 10.41 12.73
C VAL A 115 -31.91 9.66 13.99
N ALA A 116 -31.18 8.55 13.84
CA ALA A 116 -30.70 7.78 14.97
C ALA A 116 -29.77 8.58 15.90
N ASN A 117 -28.79 9.30 15.32
CA ASN A 117 -27.87 10.13 16.09
C ASN A 117 -28.57 11.28 16.81
N VAL A 118 -29.58 11.89 16.19
CA VAL A 118 -30.41 12.92 16.85
C VAL A 118 -31.17 12.32 18.03
N HIS A 119 -31.74 11.14 17.89
CA HIS A 119 -32.43 10.47 19.00
C HIS A 119 -31.47 10.18 20.17
N LEU A 120 -30.23 9.75 19.88
CA LEU A 120 -29.19 9.58 20.90
C LEU A 120 -28.85 10.89 21.61
N ALA A 121 -28.69 11.99 20.86
CA ALA A 121 -28.40 13.31 21.41
C ALA A 121 -29.55 13.84 22.29
N MET A 122 -30.80 13.66 21.84
CA MET A 122 -32.00 14.03 22.60
C MET A 122 -32.13 13.22 23.90
N LYS A 123 -31.83 11.92 23.87
CA LYS A 123 -31.82 11.06 25.07
C LYS A 123 -30.81 11.51 26.13
N GLN A 124 -29.71 12.16 25.71
CA GLN A 124 -28.71 12.76 26.59
C GLN A 124 -29.01 14.22 26.95
N ASN A 125 -30.17 14.77 26.56
CA ASN A 125 -30.56 16.17 26.77
C ASN A 125 -29.53 17.19 26.24
N LEU A 126 -28.86 16.87 25.14
CA LEU A 126 -27.89 17.78 24.52
C LEU A 126 -28.60 18.88 23.73
N LEU A 127 -28.02 20.07 23.76
CA LEU A 127 -28.43 21.11 22.82
C LEU A 127 -27.91 20.80 21.42
N ILE A 128 -28.82 20.71 20.44
CA ILE A 128 -28.47 20.42 19.05
C ILE A 128 -28.37 21.74 18.26
N ILE A 129 -27.24 21.96 17.58
CA ILE A 129 -27.06 23.05 16.61
C ILE A 129 -27.05 22.44 15.21
N PRO A 130 -28.11 22.61 14.41
CA PRO A 130 -28.13 22.12 13.04
C PRO A 130 -27.24 22.96 12.12
N VAL A 131 -26.47 22.28 11.28
CA VAL A 131 -25.58 22.86 10.28
C VAL A 131 -25.92 22.26 8.92
N ILE A 132 -26.40 23.08 8.00
CA ILE A 132 -26.69 22.66 6.62
C ILE A 132 -25.42 22.86 5.81
N ASN A 133 -24.65 21.79 5.60
CA ASN A 133 -23.32 21.80 5.00
C ASN A 133 -23.37 21.60 3.48
N LYS A 134 -22.24 21.83 2.81
CA LYS A 134 -22.05 21.68 1.35
C LYS A 134 -22.96 22.57 0.49
N ILE A 135 -23.25 23.78 0.96
CA ILE A 135 -24.02 24.77 0.20
C ILE A 135 -23.33 25.22 -1.10
N ASP A 136 -22.03 24.90 -1.26
CA ASP A 136 -21.24 25.16 -2.48
C ASP A 136 -21.60 24.23 -3.64
N LEU A 137 -22.28 23.10 -3.39
CA LEU A 137 -22.61 22.15 -4.45
C LEU A 137 -23.72 22.69 -5.37
N PRO A 138 -23.62 22.47 -6.70
CA PRO A 138 -24.61 22.98 -7.66
C PRO A 138 -26.01 22.40 -7.49
N HIS A 139 -26.12 21.25 -6.82
CA HIS A 139 -27.39 20.58 -6.51
C HIS A 139 -27.81 20.74 -5.04
N ALA A 140 -27.14 21.60 -4.27
CA ALA A 140 -27.53 21.90 -2.90
C ALA A 140 -28.92 22.54 -2.86
N ASN A 141 -29.79 22.01 -2.00
CA ASN A 141 -31.15 22.50 -1.80
C ASN A 141 -31.38 22.81 -0.32
N VAL A 142 -30.85 23.95 0.11
CA VAL A 142 -30.97 24.43 1.49
C VAL A 142 -32.43 24.54 1.95
N PRO A 143 -33.38 25.10 1.17
CA PRO A 143 -34.78 25.16 1.59
C PRO A 143 -35.39 23.79 1.91
N LEU A 144 -35.11 22.78 1.09
CA LEU A 144 -35.60 21.42 1.34
C LEU A 144 -34.96 20.80 2.58
N ALA A 145 -33.65 20.96 2.76
CA ALA A 145 -32.96 20.43 3.94
C ALA A 145 -33.47 21.07 5.25
N LEU A 146 -33.78 22.37 5.22
CA LEU A 146 -34.41 23.08 6.34
C LEU A 146 -35.83 22.57 6.62
N GLN A 147 -36.62 22.35 5.58
CA GLN A 147 -37.95 21.77 5.74
C GLN A 147 -37.87 20.37 6.36
N GLN A 148 -36.96 19.53 5.88
CA GLN A 148 -36.77 18.18 6.40
C GLN A 148 -36.29 18.17 7.87
N LEU A 149 -35.47 19.14 8.26
CA LEU A 149 -35.05 19.32 9.65
C LEU A 149 -36.25 19.57 10.57
N GLU A 150 -37.24 20.35 10.12
CA GLU A 150 -38.49 20.58 10.87
C GLU A 150 -39.43 19.38 10.81
N ASP A 151 -39.73 18.88 9.61
CA ASP A 151 -40.73 17.83 9.39
C ASP A 151 -40.32 16.48 9.98
N ILE A 152 -39.04 16.11 9.89
CA ILE A 152 -38.52 14.78 10.27
C ILE A 152 -37.91 14.80 11.67
N LEU A 153 -37.05 15.78 11.95
CA LEU A 153 -36.28 15.82 13.20
C LEU A 153 -36.97 16.65 14.29
N ALA A 154 -38.06 17.35 13.96
CA ALA A 154 -38.75 18.28 14.84
C ALA A 154 -37.83 19.37 15.44
N ILE A 155 -36.80 19.77 14.69
CA ILE A 155 -35.86 20.83 15.08
C ILE A 155 -36.20 22.09 14.27
N PRO A 156 -36.43 23.25 14.90
CA PRO A 156 -36.76 24.49 14.17
C PRO A 156 -35.68 24.89 13.15
N ALA A 157 -36.10 25.19 11.92
CA ALA A 157 -35.19 25.56 10.83
C ALA A 157 -34.41 26.85 11.11
N GLU A 158 -34.99 27.77 11.88
CA GLU A 158 -34.36 29.04 12.26
C GLU A 158 -33.06 28.84 13.08
N LEU A 159 -32.91 27.70 13.73
CA LEU A 159 -31.68 27.36 14.46
C LEU A 159 -30.55 26.93 13.53
N ALA A 160 -30.85 26.57 12.28
CA ALA A 160 -29.88 26.00 11.36
C ALA A 160 -28.93 27.04 10.78
N ILE A 161 -27.67 26.64 10.62
CA ILE A 161 -26.62 27.48 10.06
C ILE A 161 -26.23 26.92 8.69
N PRO A 162 -26.55 27.61 7.58
CA PRO A 162 -26.04 27.25 6.26
C PRO A 162 -24.52 27.48 6.21
N ALA A 163 -23.78 26.45 5.82
CA ALA A 163 -22.32 26.46 5.80
C ALA A 163 -21.74 25.68 4.63
N SER A 164 -20.51 26.02 4.24
CA SER A 164 -19.66 25.17 3.42
C SER A 164 -18.35 24.94 4.15
N ALA A 165 -18.17 23.75 4.71
CA ALA A 165 -16.89 23.34 5.30
C ALA A 165 -15.76 23.36 4.25
N LYS A 166 -16.08 23.12 2.98
CA LYS A 166 -15.10 23.16 1.90
C LYS A 166 -14.61 24.57 1.62
N GLU A 167 -15.51 25.54 1.47
CA GLU A 167 -15.18 26.94 1.14
C GLU A 167 -14.92 27.80 2.39
N GLY A 168 -15.19 27.28 3.59
CA GLY A 168 -15.04 28.00 4.86
C GLY A 168 -16.16 29.01 5.15
N ILE A 169 -17.31 28.90 4.46
CA ILE A 169 -18.49 29.75 4.65
C ILE A 169 -19.27 29.22 5.86
N GLY A 170 -19.75 30.09 6.76
CA GLY A 170 -20.57 29.69 7.91
C GLY A 170 -19.78 29.26 9.16
N ILE A 171 -18.46 29.11 9.06
CA ILE A 171 -17.63 28.55 10.16
C ILE A 171 -17.57 29.49 11.36
N GLU A 172 -17.46 30.80 11.13
CA GLU A 172 -17.47 31.79 12.20
C GLU A 172 -18.83 31.84 12.89
N GLU A 173 -19.93 31.75 12.13
CA GLU A 173 -21.28 31.67 12.67
C GLU A 173 -21.48 30.42 13.53
N ILE A 174 -20.89 29.28 13.13
CA ILE A 174 -20.92 28.03 13.91
C ILE A 174 -20.16 28.22 15.23
N LEU A 175 -18.94 28.76 15.22
CA LEU A 175 -18.16 29.02 16.44
C LEU A 175 -18.89 29.97 17.40
N GLU A 176 -19.49 31.03 16.87
CA GLU A 176 -20.31 31.97 17.65
C GLU A 176 -21.57 31.31 18.22
N ALA A 177 -22.21 30.41 17.46
CA ALA A 177 -23.36 29.66 17.93
C ALA A 177 -23.00 28.66 19.03
N ILE A 178 -21.84 28.01 18.94
CA ILE A 178 -21.31 27.14 20.00
C ILE A 178 -21.17 27.93 21.31
N VAL A 179 -20.52 29.10 21.27
CA VAL A 179 -20.31 29.93 22.46
C VAL A 179 -21.64 30.41 23.08
N LYS A 180 -22.56 30.89 22.22
CA LYS A 180 -23.82 31.52 22.65
C LYS A 180 -24.90 30.53 23.07
N ARG A 181 -24.99 29.40 22.40
CA ARG A 181 -26.13 28.49 22.53
C ARG A 181 -25.80 27.30 23.42
N ILE A 182 -24.64 26.65 23.24
CA ILE A 182 -24.25 25.48 24.07
C ILE A 182 -24.05 25.96 25.51
N PRO A 183 -24.65 25.30 26.51
CA PRO A 183 -24.47 25.71 27.90
C PRO A 183 -23.06 25.38 28.41
N ALA A 184 -22.63 26.13 29.42
CA ALA A 184 -21.39 25.82 30.13
C ALA A 184 -21.54 24.49 30.91
N PRO A 185 -20.46 23.71 31.05
CA PRO A 185 -20.48 22.49 31.84
C PRO A 185 -20.84 22.80 33.30
N SER A 186 -21.80 22.05 33.84
CA SER A 186 -22.25 22.20 35.22
C SER A 186 -21.67 21.11 36.11
N PRO A 187 -21.20 21.43 37.33
CA PRO A 187 -20.76 20.42 38.28
C PRO A 187 -21.90 19.46 38.63
N SER A 188 -21.59 18.17 38.80
CA SER A 188 -22.60 17.16 39.19
C SER A 188 -23.14 17.34 40.62
N GLY A 189 -22.49 18.18 41.44
CA GLY A 189 -22.81 18.36 42.85
C GLY A 189 -22.30 17.25 43.78
N ALA A 190 -21.47 16.33 43.26
CA ALA A 190 -20.88 15.26 44.06
C ALA A 190 -19.91 15.78 45.14
N PRO A 191 -19.65 15.00 46.21
CA PRO A 191 -18.76 15.42 47.29
C PRO A 191 -17.26 15.34 46.95
N SER A 192 -16.89 14.60 45.91
CA SER A 192 -15.50 14.33 45.54
C SER A 192 -15.33 14.22 44.02
N LEU A 193 -14.11 13.95 43.55
CA LEU A 193 -13.76 13.76 42.14
C LEU A 193 -14.74 12.81 41.45
N GLN A 194 -15.29 13.24 40.31
CA GLN A 194 -15.98 12.38 39.36
C GLN A 194 -15.49 12.73 37.98
N ALA A 195 -14.82 11.78 37.34
CA ALA A 195 -14.43 11.88 35.95
C ALA A 195 -14.92 10.65 35.18
N LEU A 196 -15.57 10.90 34.04
CA LEU A 196 -16.04 9.86 33.15
C LEU A 196 -14.92 9.43 32.22
N VAL A 197 -14.69 8.13 32.10
CA VAL A 197 -13.84 7.55 31.05
C VAL A 197 -14.62 7.56 29.74
N VAL A 198 -14.16 8.37 28.78
CA VAL A 198 -14.80 8.50 27.46
C VAL A 198 -14.29 7.42 26.51
N ASP A 199 -12.97 7.28 26.42
CA ASP A 199 -12.27 6.30 25.58
C ASP A 199 -10.89 5.99 26.17
N SER A 200 -10.18 5.02 25.62
CA SER A 200 -8.79 4.73 25.94
C SER A 200 -8.03 4.17 24.75
N TYR A 201 -6.72 4.40 24.72
CA TYR A 201 -5.82 3.77 23.77
C TYR A 201 -4.52 3.36 24.46
N PHE A 202 -3.80 2.43 23.83
CA PHE A 202 -2.52 1.95 24.35
C PHE A 202 -1.36 2.73 23.73
N ASP A 203 -0.49 3.28 24.56
CA ASP A 203 0.78 3.89 24.18
C ASP A 203 1.95 3.03 24.69
N ASN A 204 2.93 2.79 23.82
CA ASN A 204 4.07 1.89 24.11
C ASN A 204 4.93 2.38 25.29
N TYR A 205 4.94 3.68 25.61
CA TYR A 205 5.75 4.28 26.65
C TYR A 205 4.93 4.65 27.89
N ARG A 206 3.71 5.14 27.69
CA ARG A 206 2.83 5.63 28.75
C ARG A 206 1.87 4.56 29.29
N GLY A 207 1.78 3.41 28.62
CA GLY A 207 0.78 2.38 28.91
C GLY A 207 -0.60 2.81 28.44
N VAL A 208 -1.65 2.45 29.16
CA VAL A 208 -3.00 2.90 28.83
C VAL A 208 -3.14 4.40 29.07
N VAL A 209 -3.50 5.12 28.01
CA VAL A 209 -3.89 6.52 28.05
C VAL A 209 -5.41 6.57 28.06
N THR A 210 -5.99 7.15 29.10
CA THR A 210 -7.45 7.19 29.28
C THR A 210 -7.94 8.61 29.00
N LEU A 211 -8.88 8.75 28.06
CA LEU A 211 -9.58 10.00 27.83
C LEU A 211 -10.65 10.18 28.91
N VAL A 212 -10.68 11.37 29.51
CA VAL A 212 -11.58 11.67 30.62
C VAL A 212 -12.27 13.00 30.47
N ARG A 213 -13.48 13.07 31.03
CA ARG A 213 -14.28 14.29 31.22
C ARG A 213 -14.53 14.50 32.71
N VAL A 214 -14.13 15.65 33.26
CA VAL A 214 -14.23 15.92 34.71
C VAL A 214 -15.57 16.61 35.06
N PHE A 215 -16.49 15.86 35.66
CA PHE A 215 -17.79 16.37 36.09
C PHE A 215 -17.74 17.07 37.45
N ASN A 216 -16.80 16.67 38.30
CA ASN A 216 -16.64 17.27 39.63
C ASN A 216 -15.24 17.06 40.19
N GLY A 217 -14.75 17.97 41.03
CA GLY A 217 -13.40 17.93 41.60
C GLY A 217 -12.30 18.29 40.59
N GLU A 218 -11.07 17.87 40.88
CA GLU A 218 -9.90 18.08 40.01
C GLU A 218 -9.04 16.81 39.94
N ILE A 219 -8.37 16.59 38.81
CA ILE A 219 -7.36 15.54 38.63
C ILE A 219 -5.99 16.20 38.46
N ARG A 220 -5.00 15.75 39.23
CA ARG A 220 -3.62 16.24 39.16
C ARG A 220 -2.60 15.10 39.22
N PRO A 221 -1.40 15.28 38.65
CA PRO A 221 -0.29 14.34 38.82
C PRO A 221 0.01 14.08 40.30
N GLY A 222 0.31 12.83 40.65
CA GLY A 222 0.57 12.34 42.02
C GLY A 222 -0.70 11.99 42.83
N MET A 223 -1.90 12.25 42.30
CA MET A 223 -3.15 11.91 42.97
C MET A 223 -3.39 10.39 42.98
N GLN A 224 -3.90 9.87 44.10
CA GLN A 224 -4.40 8.49 44.19
C GLN A 224 -5.86 8.47 43.78
N ALA A 225 -6.14 7.89 42.61
CA ALA A 225 -7.47 7.75 42.06
C ALA A 225 -7.95 6.30 42.18
N LYS A 226 -9.26 6.11 42.16
CA LYS A 226 -9.91 4.80 42.14
C LYS A 226 -10.80 4.68 40.92
N LEU A 227 -10.62 3.60 40.17
CA LEU A 227 -11.52 3.16 39.11
C LEU A 227 -12.67 2.41 39.79
N LEU A 228 -13.91 2.90 39.67
CA LEU A 228 -15.02 2.36 40.44
C LEU A 228 -15.47 0.98 39.96
N HIS A 229 -15.39 0.70 38.66
CA HIS A 229 -15.82 -0.58 38.11
C HIS A 229 -14.81 -1.69 38.36
N SER A 230 -13.51 -1.44 38.16
CA SER A 230 -12.46 -2.43 38.48
C SER A 230 -12.13 -2.50 39.97
N GLY A 231 -12.47 -1.46 40.73
CA GLY A 231 -12.14 -1.31 42.15
C GLY A 231 -10.66 -1.01 42.42
N GLN A 232 -9.85 -0.84 41.37
CA GLN A 232 -8.40 -0.65 41.46
C GLN A 232 -8.05 0.78 41.84
N ASN A 233 -7.09 0.91 42.76
CA ASN A 233 -6.46 2.20 43.06
C ASN A 233 -5.24 2.40 42.17
N VAL A 234 -5.14 3.57 41.54
CA VAL A 234 -4.08 3.94 40.62
C VAL A 234 -3.51 5.31 40.98
N GLU A 235 -2.23 5.52 40.71
CA GLU A 235 -1.58 6.82 40.88
C GLU A 235 -1.52 7.54 39.53
N ILE A 236 -2.12 8.73 39.46
CA ILE A 236 -2.08 9.56 38.25
C ILE A 236 -0.66 10.07 38.05
N LYS A 237 -0.02 9.74 36.93
CA LYS A 237 1.34 10.19 36.59
C LYS A 237 1.35 11.46 35.77
N GLU A 238 0.41 11.57 34.85
CA GLU A 238 0.31 12.70 33.93
C GLU A 238 -1.15 12.98 33.64
N VAL A 239 -1.45 14.27 33.46
CA VAL A 239 -2.72 14.75 32.94
C VAL A 239 -2.44 15.73 31.80
N GLY A 240 -3.33 15.82 30.85
CA GLY A 240 -3.17 16.72 29.71
C GLY A 240 -4.42 16.88 28.88
N SER A 241 -4.35 17.68 27.82
CA SER A 241 -5.41 17.86 26.84
C SER A 241 -4.84 17.70 25.42
N PHE A 242 -5.65 17.89 24.40
CA PHE A 242 -5.28 17.63 23.00
C PHE A 242 -5.38 18.90 22.17
N ASN A 243 -4.32 19.28 21.47
CA ASN A 243 -4.34 20.44 20.57
C ASN A 243 -3.33 20.28 19.41
N PRO A 244 -3.76 19.68 18.28
CA PRO A 244 -4.51 18.42 18.24
C PRO A 244 -3.68 17.24 18.79
N ALA A 245 -2.34 17.39 18.86
CA ALA A 245 -1.46 16.45 19.54
C ALA A 245 -1.60 16.54 21.08
N PRO A 246 -1.30 15.47 21.83
CA PRO A 246 -1.40 15.49 23.29
C PRO A 246 -0.34 16.44 23.89
N TYR A 247 -0.78 17.37 24.75
CA TYR A 247 0.09 18.24 25.54
C TYR A 247 -0.23 18.13 27.03
N LYS A 248 0.77 18.36 27.88
CA LYS A 248 0.62 18.19 29.34
C LYS A 248 -0.05 19.42 29.96
N ARG A 249 -0.86 19.19 31.00
CA ARG A 249 -1.45 20.23 31.86
C ARG A 249 -1.07 19.97 33.31
N ASP A 250 -1.13 21.00 34.15
CA ASP A 250 -0.85 20.86 35.59
C ASP A 250 -1.99 20.12 36.31
N LYS A 251 -3.24 20.35 35.87
CA LYS A 251 -4.44 19.69 36.36
C LYS A 251 -5.58 19.75 35.32
N LEU A 252 -6.58 18.90 35.52
CA LEU A 252 -7.88 18.96 34.85
C LEU A 252 -8.95 19.34 35.88
N GLU A 253 -9.70 20.41 35.60
CA GLU A 253 -10.74 20.96 36.48
C GLU A 253 -12.16 20.60 35.99
N VAL A 254 -13.17 20.96 36.79
CA VAL A 254 -14.57 20.78 36.42
C VAL A 254 -14.87 21.45 35.08
N GLY A 255 -15.44 20.69 34.16
CA GLY A 255 -15.74 21.17 32.82
C GLY A 255 -14.72 20.76 31.76
N GLU A 256 -13.48 20.46 32.16
CA GLU A 256 -12.40 20.17 31.22
C GLU A 256 -12.46 18.71 30.72
N THR A 257 -11.96 18.54 29.49
CA THR A 257 -11.70 17.23 28.86
C THR A 257 -10.21 17.06 28.63
N GLY A 258 -9.74 15.82 28.68
CA GLY A 258 -8.33 15.55 28.52
C GLY A 258 -7.99 14.08 28.58
N TYR A 259 -6.71 13.79 28.83
CA TYR A 259 -6.22 12.45 29.09
C TYR A 259 -5.53 12.35 30.43
N ILE A 260 -5.46 11.13 30.94
CA ILE A 260 -4.67 10.75 32.10
C ILE A 260 -3.81 9.53 31.77
N THR A 261 -2.70 9.39 32.49
CA THR A 261 -1.89 8.16 32.50
C THR A 261 -1.66 7.71 33.93
N ALA A 262 -1.77 6.41 34.20
CA ALA A 262 -1.74 5.89 35.57
C ALA A 262 -1.00 4.55 35.72
N ASN A 263 -0.01 4.27 34.86
CA ASN A 263 0.75 2.99 34.82
C ASN A 263 -0.13 1.73 34.69
N ILE A 264 -1.28 1.89 34.06
CA ILE A 264 -2.18 0.78 33.77
C ILE A 264 -1.56 -0.01 32.61
N LYS A 265 -1.47 -1.33 32.77
CA LYS A 265 -0.77 -2.20 31.81
C LYS A 265 -1.69 -2.70 30.71
N SER A 266 -2.94 -3.01 31.07
CA SER A 266 -3.93 -3.52 30.12
C SER A 266 -5.14 -2.58 30.03
N PRO A 267 -5.57 -2.19 28.82
CA PRO A 267 -6.83 -1.48 28.58
C PRO A 267 -8.05 -2.23 29.13
N SER A 268 -7.98 -3.55 29.29
CA SER A 268 -9.03 -4.33 29.96
C SER A 268 -9.24 -3.97 31.44
N GLU A 269 -8.25 -3.33 32.09
CA GLU A 269 -8.37 -2.84 33.48
C GLU A 269 -9.17 -1.52 33.56
N VAL A 270 -9.34 -0.83 32.44
CA VAL A 270 -10.11 0.41 32.31
C VAL A 270 -11.28 0.17 31.39
N LYS A 271 -12.47 0.03 31.95
CA LYS A 271 -13.66 -0.13 31.13
C LYS A 271 -14.15 1.24 30.64
N MET A 272 -14.59 1.30 29.37
CA MET A 272 -15.18 2.51 28.82
C MET A 272 -16.50 2.84 29.53
N GLY A 273 -16.72 4.11 29.88
CA GLY A 273 -17.83 4.54 30.72
C GLY A 273 -17.62 4.36 32.23
N ASP A 274 -16.45 3.87 32.67
CA ASP A 274 -16.11 3.83 34.10
C ASP A 274 -15.99 5.25 34.69
N THR A 275 -16.14 5.35 36.01
CA THR A 275 -15.98 6.59 36.77
C THR A 275 -14.69 6.54 37.58
N ILE A 276 -13.84 7.52 37.36
CA ILE A 276 -12.62 7.75 38.13
C ILE A 276 -12.94 8.71 39.27
N THR A 277 -12.57 8.33 40.48
CA THR A 277 -12.81 9.14 41.69
C THR A 277 -11.58 9.17 42.60
N ASP A 278 -11.63 9.93 43.69
CA ASP A 278 -10.57 9.97 44.70
C ASP A 278 -10.57 8.65 45.50
N ALA A 279 -9.39 8.05 45.68
CA ALA A 279 -9.28 6.75 46.36
C ALA A 279 -9.61 6.80 47.86
N ARG A 280 -9.43 7.96 48.50
CA ARG A 280 -9.70 8.18 49.93
C ARG A 280 -11.14 8.57 50.17
N ASN A 281 -11.70 9.39 49.29
CA ASN A 281 -13.10 9.83 49.36
C ASN A 281 -13.82 9.53 48.04
N PRO A 282 -14.25 8.28 47.79
CA PRO A 282 -14.89 7.91 46.54
C PRO A 282 -16.28 8.52 46.41
N SER A 283 -16.56 9.09 45.24
CA SER A 283 -17.90 9.54 44.83
C SER A 283 -18.73 8.38 44.27
N PRO A 284 -20.06 8.54 44.15
CA PRO A 284 -20.92 7.61 43.40
C PRO A 284 -20.50 7.50 41.92
N THR A 285 -20.87 6.40 41.27
CA THR A 285 -20.66 6.19 39.82
C THR A 285 -21.51 7.15 38.99
N LEU A 286 -20.94 7.65 37.90
CA LEU A 286 -21.71 8.36 36.87
C LEU A 286 -22.60 7.37 36.09
N PRO A 287 -23.79 7.79 35.64
CA PRO A 287 -24.67 6.94 34.86
C PRO A 287 -24.11 6.68 33.45
N GLY A 288 -24.52 5.56 32.86
CA GLY A 288 -24.24 5.24 31.45
C GLY A 288 -23.05 4.30 31.21
N PHE A 289 -22.52 3.66 32.25
CA PHE A 289 -21.70 2.47 32.06
C PHE A 289 -22.56 1.32 31.52
N GLN A 290 -22.20 0.77 30.35
CA GLN A 290 -22.77 -0.45 29.79
C GLN A 290 -21.62 -1.32 29.26
N GLU A 291 -21.72 -2.62 29.48
CA GLU A 291 -20.72 -3.56 28.97
C GLU A 291 -20.99 -3.80 27.47
N ILE A 292 -19.95 -3.63 26.67
CA ILE A 292 -20.05 -3.77 25.22
C ILE A 292 -20.00 -5.26 24.90
N HIS A 293 -21.06 -5.75 24.26
CA HIS A 293 -21.11 -7.12 23.78
C HIS A 293 -20.94 -7.15 22.26
N PRO A 294 -20.00 -7.97 21.73
CA PRO A 294 -19.90 -8.19 20.30
C PRO A 294 -21.15 -8.91 19.78
N MET A 295 -21.68 -8.44 18.65
CA MET A 295 -22.89 -8.96 18.02
C MET A 295 -22.58 -9.90 16.85
N VAL A 296 -21.39 -9.75 16.25
CA VAL A 296 -20.96 -10.50 15.06
C VAL A 296 -19.69 -11.27 15.35
N PHE A 297 -19.65 -12.54 14.96
CA PHE A 297 -18.49 -13.41 15.17
C PHE A 297 -18.02 -14.04 13.87
N SER A 298 -16.71 -14.08 13.67
CA SER A 298 -16.05 -14.74 12.54
C SER A 298 -14.75 -15.39 12.99
N GLY A 299 -14.42 -16.55 12.43
CA GLY A 299 -13.14 -17.20 12.65
C GLY A 299 -12.07 -16.58 11.76
N ILE A 300 -10.96 -16.12 12.34
CA ILE A 300 -9.77 -15.61 11.67
C ILE A 300 -8.64 -16.64 11.76
N TYR A 301 -8.13 -17.03 10.60
CA TYR A 301 -7.09 -18.05 10.45
C TYR A 301 -5.93 -17.47 9.65
N PRO A 302 -4.66 -17.75 10.02
CA PRO A 302 -3.54 -17.36 9.18
C PRO A 302 -3.52 -18.23 7.91
N ILE A 303 -3.11 -17.68 6.77
CA ILE A 303 -2.90 -18.48 5.56
C ILE A 303 -1.79 -19.52 5.80
N ASN A 304 -0.72 -19.11 6.48
CA ASN A 304 0.36 -19.99 6.88
C ASN A 304 0.25 -20.35 8.36
N THR A 305 0.19 -21.65 8.66
CA THR A 305 0.08 -22.17 10.04
C THR A 305 1.24 -21.76 10.95
N ALA A 306 2.42 -21.45 10.39
CA ALA A 306 3.56 -20.96 11.15
C ALA A 306 3.30 -19.57 11.80
N ASP A 307 2.38 -18.79 11.22
CA ASP A 307 2.09 -17.44 11.69
C ASP A 307 1.04 -17.41 12.81
N TYR A 308 0.60 -18.56 13.33
CA TYR A 308 -0.39 -18.63 14.40
C TYR A 308 0.01 -17.84 15.66
N GLU A 309 1.25 -17.99 16.13
CA GLU A 309 1.74 -17.25 17.31
C GLU A 309 1.90 -15.75 17.03
N HIS A 310 2.29 -15.39 15.80
CA HIS A 310 2.35 -14.00 15.36
C HIS A 310 0.95 -13.38 15.33
N LEU A 311 -0.02 -14.08 14.73
CA LEU A 311 -1.42 -13.67 14.71
C LEU A 311 -1.97 -13.50 16.14
N LYS A 312 -1.70 -14.46 17.04
CA LYS A 312 -2.11 -14.37 18.45
C LYS A 312 -1.58 -13.11 19.12
N ALA A 313 -0.28 -12.83 18.95
CA ALA A 313 0.35 -11.66 19.54
C ALA A 313 -0.20 -10.35 18.96
N ASN A 314 -0.48 -10.32 17.66
CA ASN A 314 -1.03 -9.14 16.98
C ASN A 314 -2.52 -8.91 17.31
N LEU A 315 -3.32 -9.98 17.43
CA LEU A 315 -4.71 -9.89 17.93
C LEU A 315 -4.75 -9.38 19.38
N ALA A 316 -3.84 -9.84 20.24
CA ALA A 316 -3.71 -9.32 21.60
C ALA A 316 -3.37 -7.82 21.60
N LYS A 317 -2.43 -7.37 20.76
CA LYS A 317 -2.13 -5.93 20.60
C LYS A 317 -3.32 -5.13 20.08
N LEU A 318 -4.08 -5.69 19.15
CA LEU A 318 -5.27 -5.05 18.61
C LEU A 318 -6.35 -4.91 19.68
N GLN A 319 -6.58 -5.95 20.48
CA GLN A 319 -7.49 -5.92 21.63
C GLN A 319 -7.09 -4.88 22.70
N LEU A 320 -5.80 -4.55 22.84
CA LEU A 320 -5.41 -3.44 23.72
C LEU A 320 -6.01 -2.12 23.20
N ASN A 321 -6.02 -1.89 21.90
CA ASN A 321 -6.53 -0.64 21.34
C ASN A 321 -8.04 -0.65 21.08
N ASP A 322 -8.68 -1.81 21.11
CA ASP A 322 -10.09 -2.00 20.79
C ASP A 322 -10.77 -2.85 21.86
N SER A 323 -11.49 -2.18 22.77
CA SER A 323 -12.14 -2.82 23.91
C SER A 323 -13.41 -3.59 23.52
N ALA A 324 -13.96 -3.36 22.32
CA ALA A 324 -15.10 -4.10 21.81
C ALA A 324 -14.66 -5.39 21.09
N PHE A 325 -13.41 -5.45 20.64
CA PHE A 325 -12.83 -6.62 20.02
C PHE A 325 -12.50 -7.73 21.03
N VAL A 326 -13.06 -8.92 20.82
CA VAL A 326 -12.76 -10.12 21.62
C VAL A 326 -12.28 -11.24 20.73
N PHE A 327 -11.39 -12.09 21.23
CA PHE A 327 -10.97 -13.28 20.51
C PHE A 327 -10.69 -14.46 21.45
N GLN A 328 -10.93 -15.66 20.95
CA GLN A 328 -10.68 -16.93 21.64
C GLN A 328 -10.06 -17.93 20.68
N SER A 329 -9.14 -18.78 21.15
CA SER A 329 -8.46 -19.76 20.31
C SER A 329 -9.45 -20.79 19.75
N GLU A 330 -9.34 -21.08 18.46
CA GLU A 330 -10.21 -22.01 17.75
C GLU A 330 -9.39 -22.95 16.87
N THR A 331 -9.89 -24.17 16.67
CA THR A 331 -9.26 -25.16 15.77
C THR A 331 -10.26 -25.63 14.74
N SER A 332 -9.87 -25.53 13.47
CA SER A 332 -10.62 -26.04 12.33
C SER A 332 -9.90 -27.23 11.72
N VAL A 333 -10.64 -28.29 11.36
CA VAL A 333 -10.09 -29.45 10.64
C VAL A 333 -9.50 -29.02 9.28
N ALA A 334 -10.11 -28.02 8.64
CA ALA A 334 -9.73 -27.56 7.30
C ALA A 334 -8.70 -26.42 7.31
N LEU A 335 -8.83 -25.46 8.24
CA LEU A 335 -8.01 -24.25 8.28
C LEU A 335 -6.89 -24.29 9.34
N GLY A 336 -6.85 -25.34 10.17
CA GLY A 336 -5.89 -25.48 11.24
C GLY A 336 -6.19 -24.60 12.44
N PHE A 337 -5.14 -24.09 13.09
CA PHE A 337 -5.26 -23.24 14.26
C PHE A 337 -5.61 -21.80 13.87
N GLY A 338 -6.61 -21.22 14.54
CA GLY A 338 -7.03 -19.85 14.34
C GLY A 338 -7.68 -19.28 15.60
N PHE A 339 -8.48 -18.23 15.41
CA PHE A 339 -9.15 -17.52 16.48
C PHE A 339 -10.58 -17.22 16.09
N ARG A 340 -11.50 -17.50 16.99
CA ARG A 340 -12.87 -17.04 16.89
C ARG A 340 -12.92 -15.62 17.45
N CYS A 341 -13.25 -14.66 16.60
CA CYS A 341 -13.22 -13.23 16.92
C CYS A 341 -14.64 -12.64 16.94
N GLY A 342 -14.91 -11.77 17.91
CA GLY A 342 -16.16 -11.02 18.06
C GLY A 342 -15.99 -9.54 17.73
N PHE A 343 -16.99 -8.98 17.07
CA PHE A 343 -17.04 -7.62 16.53
C PHE A 343 -18.39 -6.97 16.82
N LEU A 344 -18.43 -5.64 16.78
CA LEU A 344 -19.67 -4.85 16.92
C LEU A 344 -20.59 -5.02 15.72
N GLY A 345 -20.00 -5.17 14.54
CA GLY A 345 -20.69 -5.34 13.27
C GLY A 345 -19.72 -5.67 12.14
N LEU A 346 -20.19 -5.56 10.90
CA LEU A 346 -19.41 -5.92 9.71
C LEU A 346 -18.29 -4.92 9.40
N LEU A 347 -18.56 -3.62 9.55
CA LEU A 347 -17.55 -2.60 9.30
C LEU A 347 -16.42 -2.75 10.32
N HIS A 348 -16.76 -3.01 11.59
CA HIS A 348 -15.75 -3.29 12.60
C HIS A 348 -14.91 -4.53 12.23
N LEU A 349 -15.54 -5.63 11.78
CA LEU A 349 -14.82 -6.80 11.26
C LEU A 349 -13.87 -6.43 10.10
N GLU A 350 -14.34 -5.64 9.13
CA GLU A 350 -13.51 -5.22 8.00
C GLU A 350 -12.32 -4.36 8.42
N ILE A 351 -12.52 -3.43 9.37
CA ILE A 351 -11.47 -2.58 9.91
C ILE A 351 -10.41 -3.45 10.57
N VAL A 352 -10.80 -4.37 11.45
CA VAL A 352 -9.85 -5.28 12.13
C VAL A 352 -9.06 -6.12 11.13
N GLN A 353 -9.72 -6.64 10.09
CA GLN A 353 -9.03 -7.40 9.04
C GLN A 353 -7.99 -6.56 8.32
N GLU A 354 -8.33 -5.32 7.95
CA GLU A 354 -7.43 -4.47 7.20
C GLU A 354 -6.26 -3.98 8.05
N ARG A 355 -6.49 -3.70 9.33
CA ARG A 355 -5.42 -3.41 10.29
C ARG A 355 -4.46 -4.59 10.42
N LEU A 356 -4.97 -5.83 10.55
CA LEU A 356 -4.12 -7.02 10.60
C LEU A 356 -3.24 -7.15 9.35
N ARG A 357 -3.79 -6.92 8.15
CA ARG A 357 -3.01 -6.98 6.91
C ARG A 357 -1.99 -5.86 6.77
N ARG A 358 -2.37 -4.62 7.09
CA ARG A 358 -1.53 -3.43 6.82
C ARG A 358 -0.56 -3.10 7.95
N GLU A 359 -1.06 -3.04 9.18
CA GLU A 359 -0.27 -2.63 10.34
C GLU A 359 0.63 -3.77 10.83
N TYR A 360 0.16 -5.02 10.69
CA TYR A 360 0.84 -6.19 11.24
C TYR A 360 1.37 -7.17 10.18
N ASP A 361 1.22 -6.85 8.89
CA ASP A 361 1.65 -7.68 7.74
C ASP A 361 1.16 -9.13 7.83
N MET A 362 -0.09 -9.31 8.28
CA MET A 362 -0.69 -10.63 8.50
C MET A 362 -1.62 -11.03 7.36
N ASP A 363 -1.24 -12.08 6.66
CA ASP A 363 -2.08 -12.75 5.67
C ASP A 363 -3.10 -13.67 6.35
N ILE A 364 -4.35 -13.22 6.40
CA ILE A 364 -5.45 -13.91 7.09
C ILE A 364 -6.60 -14.31 6.16
N ILE A 365 -7.29 -15.37 6.56
CA ILE A 365 -8.55 -15.90 6.02
C ILE A 365 -9.61 -15.73 7.09
N THR A 366 -10.80 -15.30 6.70
CA THR A 366 -11.94 -15.19 7.61
C THR A 366 -13.09 -16.09 7.17
N THR A 367 -13.72 -16.76 8.13
CA THR A 367 -14.94 -17.55 7.87
C THR A 367 -16.14 -16.63 7.71
N TYR A 368 -17.27 -17.20 7.32
CA TYR A 368 -18.53 -16.48 7.31
C TYR A 368 -18.82 -15.85 8.67
N PRO A 369 -19.29 -14.58 8.69
CA PRO A 369 -19.77 -13.96 9.91
C PRO A 369 -21.05 -14.69 10.36
N SER A 370 -21.25 -14.71 11.67
CA SER A 370 -22.34 -15.39 12.35
C SER A 370 -22.73 -14.62 13.61
N VAL A 371 -23.89 -14.92 14.15
CA VAL A 371 -24.44 -14.29 15.36
C VAL A 371 -24.46 -15.29 16.52
N ILE A 372 -24.70 -14.79 17.73
CA ILE A 372 -24.94 -15.64 18.90
C ILE A 372 -26.40 -16.13 18.86
N TYR A 373 -26.60 -17.44 18.92
CA TYR A 373 -27.91 -18.06 19.09
C TYR A 373 -28.09 -18.51 20.54
N LYS A 374 -29.30 -18.37 21.08
CA LYS A 374 -29.65 -18.95 22.38
C LYS A 374 -30.36 -20.28 22.16
N VAL A 375 -29.74 -21.36 22.59
CA VAL A 375 -30.25 -22.72 22.42
C VAL A 375 -30.75 -23.22 23.76
N THR A 376 -32.07 -23.39 23.85
CA THR A 376 -32.68 -24.04 25.01
C THR A 376 -32.68 -25.54 24.77
N THR A 377 -31.99 -26.26 25.63
CA THR A 377 -31.91 -27.72 25.58
C THR A 377 -33.10 -28.38 26.25
N THR A 378 -33.37 -29.65 25.94
CA THR A 378 -34.53 -30.41 26.46
C THR A 378 -34.56 -30.56 27.98
N ASP A 379 -33.44 -30.36 28.66
CA ASP A 379 -33.32 -30.35 30.12
C ASP A 379 -33.60 -28.97 30.73
N GLY A 380 -33.91 -27.96 29.90
CA GLY A 380 -34.20 -26.59 30.31
C GLY A 380 -32.97 -25.68 30.43
N GLN A 381 -31.75 -26.16 30.14
CA GLN A 381 -30.56 -25.30 30.17
C GLN A 381 -30.47 -24.45 28.90
N MET A 382 -30.18 -23.15 29.08
CA MET A 382 -29.91 -22.23 27.98
C MET A 382 -28.40 -22.19 27.72
N LYS A 383 -28.02 -22.39 26.47
CA LYS A 383 -26.63 -22.34 26.00
C LYS A 383 -26.51 -21.32 24.87
N GLU A 384 -25.53 -20.43 24.98
CA GLU A 384 -25.15 -19.53 23.90
C GLU A 384 -24.25 -20.27 22.90
N VAL A 385 -24.61 -20.19 21.61
CA VAL A 385 -23.94 -20.87 20.51
C VAL A 385 -23.65 -19.87 19.41
N ASP A 386 -22.38 -19.54 19.23
CA ASP A 386 -21.89 -18.70 18.14
C ASP A 386 -21.32 -19.56 16.99
N ASN A 387 -20.69 -20.69 17.30
CA ASN A 387 -20.16 -21.63 16.33
C ASN A 387 -21.13 -22.81 16.09
N PRO A 388 -21.53 -23.08 14.82
CA PRO A 388 -22.34 -24.23 14.44
C PRO A 388 -21.80 -25.61 14.89
N ALA A 389 -20.49 -25.73 15.11
CA ALA A 389 -19.86 -26.95 15.62
C ALA A 389 -20.27 -27.28 17.06
N PHE A 390 -20.61 -26.27 17.87
CA PHE A 390 -21.01 -26.44 19.28
C PHE A 390 -22.53 -26.58 19.48
N LEU A 391 -23.29 -26.60 18.38
CA LEU A 391 -24.72 -26.87 18.41
C LEU A 391 -24.96 -28.31 18.90
N PRO A 392 -25.79 -28.52 19.94
CA PRO A 392 -26.18 -29.86 20.39
C PRO A 392 -26.83 -30.69 19.28
N ASP A 393 -26.89 -32.00 19.49
CA ASP A 393 -27.70 -32.86 18.61
C ASP A 393 -29.16 -32.42 18.66
N VAL A 394 -29.85 -32.48 17.51
CA VAL A 394 -31.24 -32.03 17.34
C VAL A 394 -32.18 -32.67 18.37
N THR A 395 -31.88 -33.90 18.82
CA THR A 395 -32.66 -34.59 19.86
C THR A 395 -32.64 -33.91 21.24
N PHE A 396 -31.61 -33.12 21.54
CA PHE A 396 -31.48 -32.38 22.80
C PHE A 396 -31.89 -30.92 22.69
N ILE A 397 -32.38 -30.46 21.54
CA ILE A 397 -32.78 -29.07 21.31
C ILE A 397 -34.28 -28.94 21.50
N ALA A 398 -34.71 -28.08 22.43
CA ALA A 398 -36.11 -27.73 22.61
C ALA A 398 -36.49 -26.52 21.74
N ALA A 399 -35.68 -25.45 21.77
CA ALA A 399 -35.89 -24.24 21.00
C ALA A 399 -34.56 -23.56 20.65
N ILE A 400 -34.52 -22.86 19.52
CA ILE A 400 -33.39 -22.00 19.13
C ILE A 400 -33.94 -20.60 18.92
N GLU A 401 -33.37 -19.64 19.63
CA GLU A 401 -33.67 -18.23 19.47
C GLU A 401 -32.53 -17.55 18.72
N GLU A 402 -32.88 -16.73 17.72
CA GLU A 402 -31.95 -15.90 16.97
C GLU A 402 -32.11 -14.42 17.36
N PRO A 403 -31.04 -13.62 17.26
CA PRO A 403 -31.10 -12.20 17.59
C PRO A 403 -31.85 -11.42 16.51
N MET A 404 -32.73 -10.54 16.97
CA MET A 404 -33.57 -9.68 16.15
C MET A 404 -33.10 -8.24 16.26
N VAL A 405 -33.25 -7.49 15.18
CA VAL A 405 -33.02 -6.05 15.14
C VAL A 405 -34.24 -5.34 14.58
N LYS A 406 -34.39 -4.09 15.00
CA LYS A 406 -35.35 -3.17 14.42
C LYS A 406 -34.61 -2.22 13.50
N ALA A 407 -34.84 -2.36 12.20
CA ALA A 407 -34.22 -1.54 11.18
C ALA A 407 -35.11 -0.38 10.73
N PHE A 408 -34.45 0.75 10.48
CA PHE A 408 -35.02 1.97 9.92
C PHE A 408 -34.44 2.15 8.51
N VAL A 409 -35.26 1.92 7.49
CA VAL A 409 -34.84 2.04 6.08
C VAL A 409 -35.49 3.28 5.48
N ILE A 410 -34.69 4.26 5.06
CA ILE A 410 -35.16 5.41 4.30
C ILE A 410 -34.90 5.14 2.82
N CYS A 411 -35.92 5.31 1.98
CA CYS A 411 -35.78 5.15 0.53
C CYS A 411 -36.72 6.09 -0.24
N PRO A 412 -36.48 6.31 -1.54
CA PRO A 412 -37.43 7.00 -2.39
C PRO A 412 -38.78 6.28 -2.46
N ASN A 413 -39.87 7.05 -2.56
CA ASN A 413 -41.24 6.54 -2.66
C ASN A 413 -41.42 5.56 -3.84
N GLU A 414 -40.68 5.79 -4.93
CA GLU A 414 -40.69 4.94 -6.13
C GLU A 414 -40.15 3.52 -5.88
N ASN A 415 -39.28 3.35 -4.87
CA ASN A 415 -38.60 2.09 -4.57
C ASN A 415 -39.23 1.31 -3.40
N ILE A 416 -40.31 1.81 -2.80
CA ILE A 416 -40.93 1.19 -1.62
C ILE A 416 -41.27 -0.29 -1.84
N GLY A 417 -41.81 -0.64 -3.02
CA GLY A 417 -42.19 -2.01 -3.35
C GLY A 417 -40.99 -2.97 -3.40
N ASP A 418 -39.89 -2.52 -4.02
CA ASP A 418 -38.66 -3.32 -4.15
C ASP A 418 -37.98 -3.50 -2.78
N ILE A 419 -37.99 -2.46 -1.93
CA ILE A 419 -37.44 -2.53 -0.57
C ILE A 419 -38.29 -3.42 0.34
N MET A 420 -39.62 -3.35 0.26
CA MET A 420 -40.51 -4.26 0.99
C MET A 420 -40.28 -5.71 0.56
N ALA A 421 -40.09 -5.97 -0.74
CA ALA A 421 -39.76 -7.30 -1.23
C ALA A 421 -38.40 -7.80 -0.70
N LEU A 422 -37.39 -6.92 -0.64
CA LEU A 422 -36.09 -7.23 -0.04
C LEU A 422 -36.21 -7.56 1.46
N LEU A 423 -36.96 -6.76 2.22
CA LEU A 423 -37.20 -6.99 3.64
C LEU A 423 -37.89 -8.34 3.86
N ALA A 424 -38.94 -8.64 3.09
CA ALA A 424 -39.65 -9.92 3.15
C ALA A 424 -38.74 -11.10 2.77
N GLU A 425 -37.90 -10.97 1.74
CA GLU A 425 -36.90 -11.98 1.38
C GLU A 425 -35.95 -12.27 2.54
N LYS A 426 -35.58 -11.25 3.31
CA LYS A 426 -34.72 -11.34 4.49
C LYS A 426 -35.47 -11.67 5.79
N ARG A 427 -36.71 -12.16 5.67
CA ARG A 427 -37.59 -12.57 6.80
C ARG A 427 -37.97 -11.41 7.73
N GLY A 428 -37.89 -10.17 7.24
CA GLY A 428 -38.33 -8.99 7.97
C GLY A 428 -39.85 -8.82 7.89
N SER A 429 -40.43 -8.34 8.98
CA SER A 429 -41.80 -7.84 9.04
C SER A 429 -41.78 -6.32 9.09
N ALA A 430 -42.38 -5.65 8.10
CA ALA A 430 -42.57 -4.21 8.14
C ALA A 430 -43.65 -3.87 9.18
N GLU A 431 -43.27 -3.16 10.23
CA GLU A 431 -44.17 -2.79 11.32
C GLU A 431 -44.81 -1.43 11.07
N HIS A 432 -44.01 -0.48 10.58
CA HIS A 432 -44.47 0.87 10.33
C HIS A 432 -43.88 1.45 9.04
N THR A 433 -44.63 2.36 8.41
CA THR A 433 -44.22 3.05 7.19
C THR A 433 -44.70 4.48 7.29
N GLU A 434 -43.76 5.42 7.29
CA GLU A 434 -44.01 6.84 7.45
C GLU A 434 -43.47 7.59 6.22
N THR A 435 -44.33 8.38 5.58
CA THR A 435 -43.88 9.27 4.51
C THR A 435 -43.15 10.45 5.14
N LEU A 436 -41.84 10.58 4.88
CA LEU A 436 -41.01 11.66 5.42
C LEU A 436 -41.22 12.95 4.65
N ASP A 437 -41.28 12.86 3.32
CA ASP A 437 -41.54 14.00 2.43
C ASP A 437 -42.19 13.53 1.12
N ALA A 438 -42.41 14.46 0.18
CA ALA A 438 -43.04 14.16 -1.10
C ALA A 438 -42.31 13.07 -1.92
N ARG A 439 -41.04 12.79 -1.64
CA ARG A 439 -40.17 11.90 -2.41
C ARG A 439 -39.65 10.70 -1.63
N ARG A 440 -39.67 10.70 -0.30
CA ARG A 440 -39.03 9.68 0.55
C ARG A 440 -39.98 9.12 1.61
N VAL A 441 -39.75 7.85 1.94
CA VAL A 441 -40.47 7.08 2.94
C VAL A 441 -39.48 6.42 3.89
N MET A 442 -39.85 6.32 5.17
CA MET A 442 -39.16 5.53 6.17
C MET A 442 -39.97 4.26 6.45
N ILE A 443 -39.30 3.12 6.37
CA ILE A 443 -39.87 1.81 6.69
C ILE A 443 -39.18 1.31 7.96
N THR A 444 -39.98 1.08 9.00
CA THR A 444 -39.51 0.43 10.23
C THR A 444 -39.84 -1.06 10.12
N SER A 445 -38.82 -1.91 10.16
CA SER A 445 -38.99 -3.35 10.02
C SER A 445 -38.18 -4.11 11.07
N ARG A 446 -38.83 -5.10 11.68
CA ARG A 446 -38.16 -6.06 12.55
C ARG A 446 -37.64 -7.22 11.73
N LEU A 447 -36.35 -7.55 11.83
CA LEU A 447 -35.71 -8.60 11.05
C LEU A 447 -34.54 -9.28 11.79
N PRO A 448 -34.21 -10.53 11.43
CA PRO A 448 -33.12 -11.27 12.07
C PRO A 448 -31.75 -10.71 11.70
N LEU A 449 -30.87 -10.51 12.69
CA LEU A 449 -29.54 -9.93 12.48
C LEU A 449 -28.72 -10.76 11.46
N ASN A 450 -28.77 -12.09 11.54
CA ASN A 450 -28.03 -13.00 10.65
C ASN A 450 -28.36 -12.81 9.15
N GLU A 451 -29.55 -12.30 8.82
CA GLU A 451 -29.98 -12.08 7.42
C GLU A 451 -29.41 -10.80 6.82
N ILE A 452 -29.11 -9.81 7.67
CA ILE A 452 -28.58 -8.51 7.25
C ILE A 452 -27.05 -8.43 7.28
N LEU A 453 -26.37 -9.42 7.86
CA LEU A 453 -24.90 -9.48 7.91
C LEU A 453 -24.23 -9.59 6.54
N ILE A 454 -24.94 -9.99 5.49
CA ILE A 454 -24.34 -10.16 4.17
C ILE A 454 -25.27 -9.52 3.14
N ASP A 455 -24.68 -8.73 2.25
CA ASP A 455 -25.27 -8.08 1.07
C ASP A 455 -26.40 -7.06 1.30
N PHE A 456 -26.93 -6.94 2.52
CA PHE A 456 -28.20 -6.25 2.73
C PHE A 456 -28.11 -4.75 2.44
N HIS A 457 -27.13 -4.08 3.03
CA HIS A 457 -26.87 -2.66 2.81
C HIS A 457 -26.57 -2.34 1.33
N ASP A 458 -25.81 -3.20 0.65
CA ASP A 458 -25.49 -3.04 -0.77
C ASP A 458 -26.72 -3.21 -1.67
N ARG A 459 -27.61 -4.13 -1.31
CA ARG A 459 -28.85 -4.35 -2.03
C ARG A 459 -29.79 -3.17 -1.88
N ILE A 460 -29.90 -2.58 -0.68
CA ILE A 460 -30.65 -1.33 -0.49
C ILE A 460 -30.06 -0.24 -1.39
N LYS A 461 -28.75 0.01 -1.34
CA LYS A 461 -28.10 1.01 -2.20
C LYS A 461 -28.28 0.70 -3.68
N SER A 462 -28.20 -0.56 -4.10
CA SER A 462 -28.36 -0.94 -5.51
C SER A 462 -29.79 -0.76 -6.01
N ILE A 463 -30.80 -1.12 -5.21
CA ILE A 463 -32.23 -1.00 -5.57
C ILE A 463 -32.60 0.49 -5.69
N THR A 464 -32.15 1.28 -4.72
CA THR A 464 -32.44 2.72 -4.62
C THR A 464 -31.49 3.59 -5.44
N ARG A 465 -30.57 3.00 -6.21
CA ARG A 465 -29.53 3.73 -6.98
C ARG A 465 -28.67 4.67 -6.12
N GLY A 466 -28.48 4.30 -4.84
CA GLY A 466 -27.68 5.02 -3.86
C GLY A 466 -28.46 6.00 -2.98
N PHE A 467 -29.76 6.19 -3.23
CA PHE A 467 -30.62 7.10 -2.46
C PHE A 467 -31.27 6.47 -1.21
N GLY A 468 -30.98 5.19 -0.95
CA GLY A 468 -31.48 4.47 0.21
C GLY A 468 -30.44 4.41 1.30
N SER A 469 -30.86 4.68 2.53
CA SER A 469 -30.07 4.53 3.75
C SER A 469 -30.77 3.61 4.74
N MET A 470 -29.99 3.01 5.62
CA MET A 470 -30.48 2.10 6.64
C MET A 470 -29.73 2.35 7.95
N ASP A 471 -30.46 2.24 9.05
CA ASP A 471 -29.92 2.06 10.38
C ASP A 471 -30.64 0.91 11.12
N TYR A 472 -30.11 0.43 12.24
CA TYR A 472 -30.78 -0.58 13.06
C TYR A 472 -30.42 -0.50 14.54
N GLU A 473 -31.36 -0.93 15.40
CA GLU A 473 -31.17 -1.09 16.83
C GLU A 473 -31.44 -2.55 17.27
N GLU A 474 -30.82 -2.98 18.38
CA GLU A 474 -31.06 -4.30 18.95
C GLU A 474 -32.51 -4.44 19.42
N ASP A 475 -33.17 -5.55 19.10
CA ASP A 475 -34.57 -5.83 19.44
C ASP A 475 -34.77 -7.25 20.00
N GLY A 476 -33.82 -7.67 20.84
CA GLY A 476 -33.86 -8.90 21.62
C GLY A 476 -33.72 -10.17 20.78
N TYR A 477 -34.32 -11.26 21.26
CA TYR A 477 -34.24 -12.59 20.65
C TYR A 477 -35.64 -13.11 20.28
N GLN A 478 -35.71 -13.93 19.25
CA GLN A 478 -36.95 -14.57 18.80
C GLN A 478 -36.70 -16.04 18.47
N GLU A 479 -37.59 -16.91 18.94
CA GLU A 479 -37.61 -18.33 18.57
C GLU A 479 -37.85 -18.50 17.06
N SER A 480 -36.97 -19.27 16.42
CA SER A 480 -36.96 -19.49 14.97
C SER A 480 -36.60 -20.93 14.59
N ASP A 481 -37.13 -21.41 13.46
CA ASP A 481 -36.86 -22.76 12.91
C ASP A 481 -35.47 -22.80 12.24
N MET A 482 -34.44 -22.71 13.09
CA MET A 482 -33.03 -22.73 12.72
C MET A 482 -32.55 -24.18 12.58
N VAL A 483 -31.74 -24.41 11.55
CA VAL A 483 -31.14 -25.72 11.26
C VAL A 483 -29.66 -25.57 10.97
N LYS A 484 -28.88 -26.57 11.39
CA LYS A 484 -27.48 -26.72 10.99
C LYS A 484 -27.41 -27.24 9.55
N LEU A 485 -26.83 -26.44 8.66
CA LEU A 485 -26.53 -26.82 7.28
C LEU A 485 -25.07 -27.24 7.21
N ASP A 486 -24.83 -28.53 7.00
CA ASP A 486 -23.50 -29.12 6.86
C ASP A 486 -23.14 -29.34 5.40
N MET A 487 -21.89 -29.04 5.04
CA MET A 487 -21.34 -29.36 3.73
C MET A 487 -20.50 -30.63 3.82
N LEU A 488 -20.93 -31.67 3.09
CA LEU A 488 -20.27 -32.95 3.01
C LEU A 488 -19.52 -33.07 1.69
N VAL A 489 -18.23 -33.41 1.73
CA VAL A 489 -17.43 -33.75 0.56
C VAL A 489 -17.09 -35.23 0.63
N ASN A 490 -17.60 -36.00 -0.32
CA ASN A 490 -17.50 -37.47 -0.35
C ASN A 490 -17.99 -38.15 0.96
N ALA A 491 -19.06 -37.61 1.55
CA ALA A 491 -19.67 -38.02 2.81
C ALA A 491 -18.90 -37.65 4.10
N GLU A 492 -17.78 -36.93 3.98
CA GLU A 492 -17.06 -36.36 5.12
C GLU A 492 -17.54 -34.92 5.34
N PRO A 493 -17.96 -34.54 6.56
CA PRO A 493 -18.36 -33.17 6.86
C PRO A 493 -17.16 -32.22 6.86
N VAL A 494 -17.40 -31.01 6.38
CA VAL A 494 -16.40 -29.95 6.29
C VAL A 494 -16.86 -28.77 7.15
N ASP A 495 -16.46 -28.79 8.42
CA ASP A 495 -16.96 -27.88 9.47
C ASP A 495 -16.80 -26.39 9.11
N ALA A 496 -15.75 -26.02 8.37
CA ALA A 496 -15.48 -24.63 7.97
C ALA A 496 -16.57 -24.01 7.09
N PHE A 497 -17.41 -24.84 6.46
CA PHE A 497 -18.55 -24.41 5.63
C PHE A 497 -19.90 -24.64 6.30
N SER A 498 -19.93 -25.23 7.49
CA SER A 498 -21.17 -25.43 8.24
C SER A 498 -21.70 -24.09 8.73
N SER A 499 -23.01 -23.89 8.64
CA SER A 499 -23.67 -22.65 9.05
C SER A 499 -25.05 -22.90 9.64
N LEU A 500 -25.49 -22.00 10.54
CA LEU A 500 -26.85 -21.97 11.04
C LEU A 500 -27.71 -21.13 10.10
N VAL A 501 -28.78 -21.73 9.57
CA VAL A 501 -29.65 -21.12 8.57
C VAL A 501 -31.10 -21.40 8.91
N HIS A 502 -32.00 -20.51 8.52
CA HIS A 502 -33.42 -20.78 8.63
C HIS A 502 -33.82 -21.90 7.66
N ARG A 503 -34.69 -22.82 8.09
CA ARG A 503 -35.06 -24.02 7.31
C ARG A 503 -35.49 -23.71 5.87
N SER A 504 -36.26 -22.64 5.68
CA SER A 504 -36.76 -22.25 4.35
C SER A 504 -35.65 -21.87 3.35
N LYS A 505 -34.49 -21.41 3.84
CA LYS A 505 -33.36 -20.97 3.00
C LYS A 505 -32.26 -22.02 2.83
N ALA A 506 -32.31 -23.09 3.63
CA ALA A 506 -31.25 -24.09 3.69
C ALA A 506 -30.95 -24.75 2.33
N GLU A 507 -31.98 -25.07 1.54
CA GLU A 507 -31.79 -25.68 0.22
C GLU A 507 -31.11 -24.72 -0.77
N GLY A 508 -31.60 -23.48 -0.86
CA GLY A 508 -31.06 -22.47 -1.77
C GLY A 508 -29.59 -22.15 -1.46
N ARG A 509 -29.28 -21.92 -0.18
CA ARG A 509 -27.91 -21.66 0.28
C ARG A 509 -27.00 -22.88 0.09
N GLY A 510 -27.47 -24.07 0.44
CA GLY A 510 -26.72 -25.31 0.25
C GLY A 510 -26.41 -25.59 -1.23
N ARG A 511 -27.34 -25.29 -2.13
CA ARG A 511 -27.13 -25.42 -3.59
C ARG A 511 -26.09 -24.43 -4.11
N ALA A 512 -26.18 -23.16 -3.71
CA ALA A 512 -25.22 -22.14 -4.10
C ALA A 512 -23.79 -22.51 -3.65
N LEU A 513 -23.64 -22.94 -2.40
CA LEU A 513 -22.35 -23.34 -1.84
C LEU A 513 -21.79 -24.62 -2.50
N ALA A 514 -22.65 -25.60 -2.77
CA ALA A 514 -22.27 -26.82 -3.49
C ALA A 514 -21.80 -26.54 -4.93
N ALA A 515 -22.44 -25.60 -5.63
CA ALA A 515 -22.06 -25.18 -6.97
C ALA A 515 -20.68 -24.52 -6.99
N LYS A 516 -20.40 -23.62 -6.03
CA LYS A 516 -19.07 -23.00 -5.88
C LYS A 516 -17.98 -24.02 -5.56
N LEU A 517 -18.22 -24.91 -4.60
CA LEU A 517 -17.28 -25.97 -4.26
C LEU A 517 -16.95 -26.87 -5.46
N LYS A 518 -17.90 -27.11 -6.37
CA LYS A 518 -17.69 -27.91 -7.57
C LYS A 518 -16.73 -27.25 -8.57
N GLU A 519 -16.72 -25.93 -8.65
CA GLU A 519 -15.83 -25.19 -9.55
C GLU A 519 -14.38 -25.25 -9.06
N VAL A 520 -14.20 -25.20 -7.75
CA VAL A 520 -12.88 -25.05 -7.12
C VAL A 520 -12.25 -26.39 -6.77
N ILE A 521 -13.03 -27.43 -6.43
CA ILE A 521 -12.49 -28.75 -6.11
C ILE A 521 -11.92 -29.41 -7.38
N PRO A 522 -10.62 -29.78 -7.39
CA PRO A 522 -9.99 -30.35 -8.58
C PRO A 522 -10.57 -31.72 -8.92
N LYS A 523 -10.65 -32.00 -10.23
CA LYS A 523 -11.15 -33.29 -10.72
C LYS A 523 -10.26 -34.44 -10.25
N GLN A 524 -10.87 -35.49 -9.73
CA GLN A 524 -10.20 -36.71 -9.29
C GLN A 524 -10.37 -37.86 -10.29
N GLN A 525 -9.67 -38.98 -10.11
CA GLN A 525 -9.85 -40.18 -10.95
C GLN A 525 -11.24 -40.83 -10.76
N PHE A 526 -11.92 -40.53 -9.66
CA PHE A 526 -13.30 -40.89 -9.36
C PHE A 526 -14.18 -39.64 -9.22
N ALA A 527 -15.50 -39.84 -9.26
CA ALA A 527 -16.44 -38.72 -9.14
C ALA A 527 -16.59 -38.32 -7.67
N VAL A 528 -16.38 -37.04 -7.37
CA VAL A 528 -16.48 -36.50 -6.00
C VAL A 528 -17.88 -35.92 -5.82
N ALA A 529 -18.58 -36.40 -4.80
CA ALA A 529 -19.90 -35.89 -4.44
C ALA A 529 -19.75 -34.72 -3.45
N ILE A 530 -20.40 -33.60 -3.75
CA ILE A 530 -20.49 -32.45 -2.84
C ILE A 530 -21.96 -32.34 -2.45
N GLN A 531 -22.26 -32.36 -1.16
CA GLN A 531 -23.62 -32.46 -0.65
C GLN A 531 -23.83 -31.44 0.44
N ALA A 532 -24.96 -30.74 0.41
CA ALA A 532 -25.43 -29.97 1.56
C ALA A 532 -26.45 -30.83 2.31
N ALA A 533 -26.33 -30.96 3.61
CA ALA A 533 -27.16 -31.80 4.45
C ALA A 533 -27.66 -31.07 5.69
N ILE A 534 -28.86 -31.45 6.14
CA ILE A 534 -29.41 -31.05 7.44
C ILE A 534 -29.54 -32.32 8.27
N GLY A 535 -28.67 -32.47 9.27
CA GLY A 535 -28.47 -33.76 9.94
C GLY A 535 -28.11 -34.84 8.91
N GLY A 536 -28.92 -35.89 8.82
CA GLY A 536 -28.72 -36.97 7.84
C GLY A 536 -29.34 -36.73 6.45
N LYS A 537 -30.17 -35.69 6.27
CA LYS A 537 -30.94 -35.49 5.02
C LYS A 537 -30.19 -34.56 4.07
N VAL A 538 -29.86 -35.07 2.88
CA VAL A 538 -29.24 -34.28 1.81
C VAL A 538 -30.29 -33.37 1.16
N VAL A 539 -30.05 -32.05 1.20
CA VAL A 539 -30.95 -31.04 0.62
C VAL A 539 -30.46 -30.54 -0.75
N ALA A 540 -29.15 -30.51 -0.98
CA ALA A 540 -28.58 -30.17 -2.27
C ALA A 540 -27.39 -31.07 -2.59
N ARG A 541 -27.14 -31.33 -3.88
CA ARG A 541 -26.04 -32.18 -4.32
C ARG A 541 -25.47 -31.72 -5.65
N GLU A 542 -24.16 -31.56 -5.67
CA GLU A 542 -23.35 -31.38 -6.87
C GLU A 542 -22.34 -32.52 -7.01
N THR A 543 -21.78 -32.68 -8.21
CA THR A 543 -20.79 -33.73 -8.46
C THR A 543 -19.69 -33.24 -9.39
N VAL A 544 -18.45 -33.33 -8.91
CA VAL A 544 -17.26 -33.09 -9.73
C VAL A 544 -17.02 -34.33 -10.59
N SER A 545 -16.97 -34.12 -11.91
CA SER A 545 -16.80 -35.20 -12.87
C SER A 545 -15.42 -35.85 -12.76
N ALA A 546 -15.39 -37.19 -12.85
CA ALA A 546 -14.16 -37.96 -12.79
C ALA A 546 -13.31 -37.77 -14.04
N MET A 547 -11.99 -37.58 -13.88
CA MET A 547 -11.03 -37.64 -14.99
C MET A 547 -11.16 -38.97 -15.73
N ARG A 548 -11.24 -38.93 -17.06
CA ARG A 548 -11.39 -40.12 -17.89
C ARG A 548 -10.26 -40.19 -18.90
N LYS A 549 -9.44 -41.24 -18.78
CA LYS A 549 -8.52 -41.64 -19.85
C LYS A 549 -9.34 -42.24 -20.99
N ASP A 550 -9.05 -41.85 -22.22
CA ASP A 550 -9.57 -42.57 -23.39
C ASP A 550 -8.85 -43.91 -23.52
N VAL A 551 -9.45 -44.94 -22.92
CA VAL A 551 -8.96 -46.33 -22.98
C VAL A 551 -9.22 -46.98 -24.35
N THR A 552 -10.02 -46.34 -25.20
CA THR A 552 -10.40 -46.83 -26.53
C THR A 552 -9.58 -46.22 -27.67
N ALA A 553 -8.75 -45.21 -27.39
CA ALA A 553 -7.92 -44.53 -28.40
C ALA A 553 -7.04 -45.45 -29.25
N LYS A 554 -6.57 -46.59 -28.70
CA LYS A 554 -5.74 -47.58 -29.42
C LYS A 554 -6.55 -48.72 -30.07
N CYS A 555 -7.88 -48.66 -30.03
CA CYS A 555 -8.78 -49.67 -30.59
C CYS A 555 -9.24 -49.26 -31.99
N TYR A 556 -8.39 -49.49 -33.01
CA TYR A 556 -8.63 -49.10 -34.41
C TYR A 556 -9.61 -50.02 -35.18
N GLY A 557 -10.14 -51.09 -34.55
CA GLY A 557 -11.05 -52.06 -35.18
C GLY A 557 -12.53 -51.92 -34.79
N GLY A 558 -13.40 -52.60 -35.52
CA GLY A 558 -14.86 -52.66 -35.29
C GLY A 558 -15.31 -53.59 -34.15
N ASP A 559 -14.38 -54.28 -33.49
CA ASP A 559 -14.71 -55.22 -32.41
C ASP A 559 -15.14 -54.50 -31.12
N ILE A 560 -16.46 -54.54 -30.86
CA ILE A 560 -17.11 -53.95 -29.70
C ILE A 560 -16.69 -54.65 -28.39
N SER A 561 -16.35 -55.93 -28.43
CA SER A 561 -16.04 -56.71 -27.23
C SER A 561 -14.77 -56.21 -26.53
N ARG A 562 -13.73 -55.88 -27.31
CA ARG A 562 -12.47 -55.30 -26.81
C ARG A 562 -12.67 -53.91 -26.20
N LYS A 563 -13.53 -53.09 -26.81
CA LYS A 563 -13.90 -51.76 -26.26
C LYS A 563 -14.65 -51.92 -24.93
N ARG A 564 -15.63 -52.83 -24.85
CA ARG A 564 -16.39 -53.11 -23.61
C ARG A 564 -15.49 -53.58 -22.47
N LYS A 565 -14.58 -54.53 -22.72
CA LYS A 565 -13.66 -55.04 -21.70
C LYS A 565 -12.79 -53.95 -21.07
N LEU A 566 -12.28 -53.01 -21.88
CA LEU A 566 -11.48 -51.89 -21.40
C LEU A 566 -12.30 -50.87 -20.61
N LEU A 567 -13.55 -50.63 -21.02
CA LEU A 567 -14.49 -49.75 -20.30
C LEU A 567 -14.93 -50.35 -18.96
N GLU A 568 -15.19 -51.67 -18.90
CA GLU A 568 -15.52 -52.37 -17.66
C GLU A 568 -14.35 -52.34 -16.67
N LYS A 569 -13.12 -52.61 -17.14
CA LYS A 569 -11.92 -52.51 -16.32
C LYS A 569 -11.69 -51.09 -15.78
N GLN A 570 -11.95 -50.06 -16.58
CA GLN A 570 -11.90 -48.66 -16.15
C GLN A 570 -12.99 -48.35 -15.10
N LYS A 571 -14.22 -48.87 -15.29
CA LYS A 571 -15.35 -48.69 -14.38
C LYS A 571 -15.10 -49.34 -13.01
N GLU A 572 -14.61 -50.58 -12.98
CA GLU A 572 -14.24 -51.28 -11.74
C GLU A 572 -13.09 -50.58 -11.02
N GLY A 573 -12.05 -50.16 -11.74
CA GLY A 573 -10.94 -49.38 -11.19
C GLY A 573 -11.43 -48.10 -10.51
N LYS A 574 -12.33 -47.34 -11.15
CA LYS A 574 -12.93 -46.14 -10.56
C LYS A 574 -13.81 -46.44 -9.34
N LYS A 575 -14.58 -47.53 -9.35
CA LYS A 575 -15.39 -47.96 -8.21
C LYS A 575 -14.52 -48.29 -7.00
N ARG A 576 -13.40 -48.99 -7.21
CA ARG A 576 -12.42 -49.29 -6.17
C ARG A 576 -11.71 -48.03 -5.67
N MET A 577 -11.31 -47.11 -6.54
CA MET A 577 -10.70 -45.84 -6.10
C MET A 577 -11.65 -45.01 -5.26
N LYS A 578 -12.95 -45.00 -5.56
CA LYS A 578 -13.95 -44.26 -4.78
C LYS A 578 -14.12 -44.76 -3.34
N SER A 579 -14.02 -46.07 -3.10
CA SER A 579 -14.23 -46.64 -1.76
C SER A 579 -13.07 -46.40 -0.79
N PHE A 580 -11.86 -46.16 -1.31
CA PHE A 580 -10.65 -45.95 -0.51
C PHE A 580 -10.06 -44.54 -0.64
N GLY A 581 -10.58 -43.72 -1.56
CA GLY A 581 -10.07 -42.39 -1.81
C GLY A 581 -10.69 -41.34 -0.90
N SER A 582 -9.89 -40.79 0.02
CA SER A 582 -10.21 -39.51 0.67
C SER A 582 -9.95 -38.35 -0.31
N VAL A 583 -10.74 -37.30 -0.19
CA VAL A 583 -10.58 -36.09 -1.01
C VAL A 583 -10.02 -35.00 -0.12
N ASN A 584 -8.70 -34.79 -0.17
CA ASN A 584 -8.11 -33.62 0.45
C ASN A 584 -8.45 -32.40 -0.39
N ILE A 585 -9.22 -31.49 0.19
CA ILE A 585 -9.55 -30.20 -0.41
C ILE A 585 -8.32 -29.30 -0.22
N PRO A 586 -7.71 -28.77 -1.30
CA PRO A 586 -6.59 -27.85 -1.18
C PRO A 586 -6.97 -26.63 -0.36
N GLN A 587 -6.05 -26.09 0.44
CA GLN A 587 -6.29 -24.87 1.21
C GLN A 587 -6.64 -23.69 0.30
N GLU A 588 -6.02 -23.60 -0.87
CA GLU A 588 -6.35 -22.63 -1.93
C GLU A 588 -7.83 -22.71 -2.35
N ALA A 589 -8.38 -23.93 -2.38
CA ALA A 589 -9.78 -24.13 -2.75
C ALA A 589 -10.76 -23.62 -1.68
N PHE A 590 -10.40 -23.79 -0.40
CA PHE A 590 -11.16 -23.20 0.71
C PHE A 590 -11.12 -21.68 0.66
N ILE A 591 -9.93 -21.14 0.44
CA ILE A 591 -9.69 -19.71 0.32
C ILE A 591 -10.54 -19.12 -0.80
N GLU A 592 -10.58 -19.74 -1.97
CA GLU A 592 -11.33 -19.23 -3.12
C GLU A 592 -12.85 -19.22 -2.87
N VAL A 593 -13.40 -20.25 -2.23
CA VAL A 593 -14.83 -20.34 -1.90
C VAL A 593 -15.22 -19.30 -0.84
N LEU A 594 -14.41 -19.14 0.22
CA LEU A 594 -14.65 -18.14 1.27
C LEU A 594 -14.46 -16.71 0.74
N LYS A 595 -13.55 -16.49 -0.22
CA LYS A 595 -13.33 -15.19 -0.89
C LYS A 595 -14.42 -14.83 -1.90
N ALA A 596 -15.09 -15.80 -2.50
CA ALA A 596 -16.05 -15.60 -3.60
C ALA A 596 -17.47 -15.19 -3.17
N ASP A 597 -17.82 -15.26 -1.88
CA ASP A 597 -19.13 -14.86 -1.34
C ASP A 597 -19.15 -13.47 -0.68
N MET A 598 -17.97 -12.87 -0.45
CA MET A 598 -17.86 -11.46 -0.05
C MET A 598 -17.64 -10.63 -1.31
N PHE A 599 -18.73 -10.13 -1.92
CA PHE A 599 -18.72 -9.34 -3.17
C PHE A 599 -17.70 -8.18 -3.17
N TYR A 600 -17.44 -7.58 -2.00
CA TYR A 600 -16.39 -6.56 -1.79
C TYR A 600 -14.96 -7.03 -2.11
N LEU A 601 -14.64 -8.31 -1.88
CA LEU A 601 -13.30 -8.85 -2.13
C LEU A 601 -12.96 -8.94 -3.63
N ARG A 602 -13.95 -9.08 -4.51
CA ARG A 602 -13.68 -9.27 -5.95
C ARG A 602 -13.27 -7.96 -6.65
N TRP A 603 -13.84 -6.85 -6.21
CA TRP A 603 -13.35 -5.50 -6.55
C TRP A 603 -11.97 -5.25 -5.91
N LEU A 604 -11.72 -5.66 -4.67
CA LEU A 604 -10.42 -5.48 -3.99
C LEU A 604 -9.28 -6.33 -4.58
N ILE A 605 -9.52 -7.53 -5.12
CA ILE A 605 -8.46 -8.49 -5.49
C ILE A 605 -8.13 -8.47 -6.99
N SER A 606 -9.11 -8.22 -7.87
CA SER A 606 -8.86 -8.23 -9.31
C SER A 606 -8.47 -6.84 -9.82
N LYS A 607 -7.17 -6.68 -10.15
CA LYS A 607 -6.65 -5.47 -10.82
C LYS A 607 -7.52 -5.06 -12.01
N THR A 608 -7.94 -6.03 -12.83
CA THR A 608 -8.76 -5.77 -14.03
C THR A 608 -10.18 -5.29 -13.69
N VAL A 609 -10.80 -5.77 -12.61
CA VAL A 609 -12.12 -5.27 -12.18
C VAL A 609 -12.01 -3.85 -11.62
N ARG A 610 -10.92 -3.53 -10.91
CA ARG A 610 -10.65 -2.14 -10.47
C ARG A 610 -10.46 -1.21 -11.65
N GLU A 611 -9.60 -1.59 -12.59
CA GLU A 611 -9.36 -0.83 -13.82
C GLU A 611 -10.65 -0.62 -14.61
N ALA A 612 -11.49 -1.65 -14.76
CA ALA A 612 -12.78 -1.53 -15.43
C ALA A 612 -13.75 -0.56 -14.72
N VAL A 613 -13.85 -0.64 -13.39
CA VAL A 613 -14.73 0.23 -12.58
C VAL A 613 -14.22 1.67 -12.57
N GLU A 614 -12.91 1.88 -12.45
CA GLU A 614 -12.28 3.20 -12.51
C GLU A 614 -12.44 3.84 -13.89
N LEU A 615 -12.20 3.08 -14.97
CA LEU A 615 -12.41 3.54 -16.33
C LEU A 615 -13.88 3.96 -16.56
N ALA A 616 -14.84 3.13 -16.12
CA ALA A 616 -16.27 3.44 -16.19
C ALA A 616 -16.66 4.67 -15.35
N ARG A 617 -16.00 4.89 -14.21
CA ARG A 617 -16.20 6.07 -13.35
C ARG A 617 -15.63 7.32 -14.02
N HIS A 618 -14.43 7.24 -14.58
CA HIS A 618 -13.76 8.33 -15.26
C HIS A 618 -14.52 8.76 -16.52
N ALA A 619 -14.91 7.81 -17.37
CA ALA A 619 -15.73 8.07 -18.56
C ALA A 619 -17.08 8.72 -18.19
N SER A 620 -17.73 8.23 -17.12
CA SER A 620 -18.99 8.82 -16.63
C SER A 620 -18.81 10.25 -16.13
N LYS A 621 -17.69 10.57 -15.47
CA LYS A 621 -17.37 11.93 -15.01
C LYS A 621 -17.17 12.89 -16.18
N HIS A 622 -16.41 12.47 -17.20
CA HIS A 622 -16.19 13.28 -18.41
C HIS A 622 -17.45 13.47 -19.24
N LEU A 623 -18.24 12.41 -19.40
CA LEU A 623 -19.53 12.47 -20.09
C LEU A 623 -20.46 13.47 -19.40
N ASN A 624 -20.57 13.43 -18.07
CA ASN A 624 -21.41 14.36 -17.31
C ASN A 624 -20.91 15.81 -17.42
N ALA A 625 -19.60 16.03 -17.42
CA ALA A 625 -19.02 17.37 -17.56
C ALA A 625 -19.22 18.00 -18.96
N GLN A 626 -19.39 17.17 -19.99
CA GLN A 626 -19.57 17.61 -21.38
C GLN A 626 -20.98 17.37 -21.93
N ARG A 627 -21.91 16.94 -21.08
CA ARG A 627 -23.26 16.50 -21.49
C ARG A 627 -24.01 17.58 -22.28
N ASP A 628 -23.82 18.84 -21.92
CA ASP A 628 -24.51 19.99 -22.52
C ASP A 628 -23.97 20.39 -23.90
N ILE A 629 -22.81 19.86 -24.31
CA ILE A 629 -22.12 20.23 -25.57
C ILE A 629 -21.97 19.05 -26.55
N LEU A 630 -22.55 17.89 -26.24
CA LEU A 630 -22.50 16.66 -27.04
C LEU A 630 -23.86 16.36 -27.68
N SER A 631 -23.85 15.63 -28.81
CA SER A 631 -25.10 15.18 -29.45
C SER A 631 -25.75 14.03 -28.65
N ALA A 632 -27.07 13.87 -28.78
CA ALA A 632 -27.80 12.78 -28.10
C ALA A 632 -27.26 11.38 -28.45
N ASP A 633 -26.86 11.17 -29.71
CA ASP A 633 -26.25 9.91 -30.16
C ASP A 633 -24.88 9.66 -29.53
N ALA A 634 -24.06 10.71 -29.38
CA ALA A 634 -22.75 10.64 -28.74
C ALA A 634 -22.86 10.33 -27.25
N VAL A 635 -23.85 10.93 -26.57
CA VAL A 635 -24.16 10.64 -25.16
C VAL A 635 -24.62 9.19 -25.00
N SER A 636 -25.57 8.75 -25.83
CA SER A 636 -26.12 7.39 -25.76
C SER A 636 -25.05 6.31 -26.01
N ALA A 637 -24.15 6.52 -26.97
CA ALA A 637 -23.08 5.56 -27.27
C ALA A 637 -22.10 5.37 -26.09
N VAL A 638 -21.76 6.44 -25.38
CA VAL A 638 -20.87 6.38 -24.21
C VAL A 638 -21.61 5.82 -22.99
N GLU A 639 -22.88 6.20 -22.75
CA GLU A 639 -23.69 5.63 -21.66
C GLU A 639 -23.89 4.12 -21.83
N GLN A 640 -24.12 3.65 -23.06
CA GLN A 640 -24.28 2.22 -23.36
C GLN A 640 -22.98 1.43 -23.09
N ALA A 641 -21.82 1.95 -23.52
CA ALA A 641 -20.53 1.31 -23.26
C ALA A 641 -20.19 1.27 -21.76
N ILE A 642 -20.50 2.34 -21.01
CA ILE A 642 -20.37 2.38 -19.54
C ILE A 642 -21.29 1.34 -18.90
N GLY A 643 -22.54 1.25 -19.37
CA GLY A 643 -23.54 0.30 -18.88
C GLY A 643 -23.11 -1.15 -19.07
N ASN A 644 -22.62 -1.49 -20.26
CA ASN A 644 -22.13 -2.84 -20.57
C ASN A 644 -20.93 -3.23 -19.71
N LEU A 645 -19.94 -2.35 -19.56
CA LEU A 645 -18.76 -2.61 -18.73
C LEU A 645 -19.12 -2.76 -17.25
N ARG A 646 -20.01 -1.91 -16.72
CA ARG A 646 -20.50 -2.01 -15.32
C ARG A 646 -21.30 -3.30 -15.10
N ALA A 647 -22.15 -3.68 -16.05
CA ALA A 647 -22.93 -4.91 -15.98
C ALA A 647 -22.02 -6.15 -15.98
N ALA A 648 -21.03 -6.19 -16.87
CA ALA A 648 -20.06 -7.28 -16.94
C ALA A 648 -19.14 -7.35 -15.71
N ALA A 649 -18.69 -6.20 -15.20
CA ALA A 649 -17.92 -6.14 -13.95
C ALA A 649 -18.75 -6.64 -12.76
N LYS A 650 -20.04 -6.28 -12.69
CA LYS A 650 -20.98 -6.74 -11.64
C LYS A 650 -21.32 -8.23 -11.79
N ALA A 651 -21.44 -8.74 -13.01
CA ALA A 651 -21.69 -10.15 -13.30
C ALA A 651 -20.44 -11.03 -13.11
N GLY A 652 -19.27 -10.44 -12.90
CA GLY A 652 -18.03 -11.17 -12.70
C GLY A 652 -17.50 -11.82 -13.98
N ALA A 653 -17.60 -11.10 -15.11
CA ALA A 653 -17.12 -11.55 -16.40
C ALA A 653 -15.60 -11.90 -16.37
N PRO A 654 -15.14 -12.86 -17.19
CA PRO A 654 -13.73 -13.22 -17.30
C PRO A 654 -12.87 -12.02 -17.72
N LYS A 655 -11.59 -12.04 -17.36
CA LYS A 655 -10.61 -10.96 -17.68
C LYS A 655 -10.65 -10.56 -19.16
N ALA A 656 -10.74 -11.53 -20.07
CA ALA A 656 -10.77 -11.29 -21.52
C ALA A 656 -11.98 -10.42 -21.92
N GLU A 657 -13.16 -10.72 -21.41
CA GLU A 657 -14.39 -9.99 -21.68
C GLU A 657 -14.36 -8.58 -21.09
N LEU A 658 -13.86 -8.43 -19.86
CA LEU A 658 -13.68 -7.11 -19.25
C LEU A 658 -12.69 -6.25 -20.03
N THR A 659 -11.60 -6.85 -20.52
CA THR A 659 -10.60 -6.12 -21.31
C THR A 659 -11.20 -5.64 -22.63
N THR A 660 -11.98 -6.49 -23.32
CA THR A 660 -12.70 -6.10 -24.54
C THR A 660 -13.71 -4.97 -24.28
N LEU A 661 -14.49 -5.05 -23.21
CA LEU A 661 -15.45 -4.00 -22.86
C LEU A 661 -14.78 -2.68 -22.42
N MET A 662 -13.58 -2.76 -21.82
CA MET A 662 -12.76 -1.58 -21.52
C MET A 662 -12.26 -0.91 -22.81
N GLU A 663 -11.77 -1.69 -23.78
CA GLU A 663 -11.37 -1.19 -25.10
C GLU A 663 -12.55 -0.57 -25.86
N GLU A 664 -13.73 -1.17 -25.78
CA GLU A 664 -14.96 -0.63 -26.37
C GLU A 664 -15.37 0.70 -25.73
N LEU A 665 -15.27 0.81 -24.40
CA LEU A 665 -15.54 2.05 -23.67
C LEU A 665 -14.52 3.14 -24.03
N GLU A 666 -13.23 2.83 -24.10
CA GLU A 666 -12.20 3.77 -24.55
C GLU A 666 -12.43 4.23 -25.99
N ALA A 667 -12.77 3.31 -26.89
CA ALA A 667 -13.06 3.63 -28.28
C ALA A 667 -14.34 4.48 -28.43
N ALA A 668 -15.35 4.27 -27.58
CA ALA A 668 -16.56 5.10 -27.54
C ALA A 668 -16.26 6.49 -26.95
N ALA A 669 -15.48 6.55 -25.86
CA ALA A 669 -15.07 7.79 -25.20
C ALA A 669 -14.20 8.66 -26.13
N ASN A 670 -13.18 8.09 -26.78
CA ASN A 670 -12.27 8.81 -27.67
C ASN A 670 -12.95 9.31 -28.96
N ARG A 671 -14.00 8.63 -29.43
CA ARG A 671 -14.78 9.07 -30.60
C ARG A 671 -15.75 10.20 -30.30
N ASN A 672 -16.33 10.20 -29.10
CA ASN A 672 -17.49 11.03 -28.77
C ASN A 672 -17.20 12.15 -27.76
N LEU A 673 -16.18 12.02 -26.91
CA LEU A 673 -15.81 13.05 -25.91
C LEU A 673 -14.73 13.98 -26.48
N LYS A 674 -14.78 15.27 -26.15
CA LYS A 674 -13.73 16.22 -26.55
C LYS A 674 -12.53 16.11 -25.59
N PRO A 675 -11.29 16.08 -26.10
CA PRO A 675 -10.09 16.05 -25.25
C PRO A 675 -9.93 17.37 -24.47
N TYR A 676 -9.48 17.27 -23.21
CA TYR A 676 -9.09 18.43 -22.41
C TYR A 676 -7.90 19.16 -23.06
N PRO A 677 -7.90 20.50 -23.16
CA PRO A 677 -6.74 21.24 -23.65
C PRO A 677 -5.54 21.00 -22.71
N GLY A 678 -4.45 20.44 -23.21
CA GLY A 678 -3.19 20.31 -22.47
C GLY A 678 -2.98 19.03 -21.64
N ALA A 679 -3.92 18.08 -21.65
CA ALA A 679 -3.76 16.80 -20.93
C ALA A 679 -2.51 16.02 -21.37
N TRP A 680 -2.25 15.94 -22.68
CA TRP A 680 -1.06 15.30 -23.24
C TRP A 680 0.25 15.94 -22.73
N ALA A 681 0.27 17.26 -22.52
CA ALA A 681 1.46 17.95 -22.04
C ALA A 681 1.70 17.68 -20.54
N ARG A 682 0.65 17.60 -19.73
CA ARG A 682 0.77 17.43 -18.27
C ARG A 682 1.15 16.01 -17.88
N GLU A 683 0.49 15.00 -18.47
CA GLU A 683 0.80 13.58 -18.21
C GLU A 683 2.19 13.20 -18.72
N ASN A 684 2.58 13.66 -19.92
CA ASN A 684 3.92 13.38 -20.43
C ASN A 684 5.01 14.15 -19.68
N LEU A 685 4.72 15.34 -19.15
CA LEU A 685 5.69 16.08 -18.35
C LEU A 685 5.96 15.40 -17.01
N GLU A 686 4.92 14.90 -16.32
CA GLU A 686 5.09 14.17 -15.06
C GLU A 686 5.84 12.85 -15.26
N VAL A 687 5.44 12.05 -16.26
CA VAL A 687 6.16 10.81 -16.60
C VAL A 687 7.60 11.10 -17.01
N PHE A 688 7.82 12.15 -17.81
CA PHE A 688 9.16 12.56 -18.21
C PHE A 688 10.00 13.02 -17.01
N LEU A 689 9.42 13.80 -16.09
CA LEU A 689 10.11 14.25 -14.87
C LEU A 689 10.44 13.08 -13.94
N VAL A 690 9.54 12.11 -13.77
CA VAL A 690 9.79 10.90 -12.98
C VAL A 690 10.87 10.03 -13.62
N VAL A 691 10.83 9.84 -14.95
CA VAL A 691 11.87 9.11 -15.68
C VAL A 691 13.21 9.83 -15.59
N VAL A 692 13.23 11.16 -15.71
CA VAL A 692 14.45 11.97 -15.56
C VAL A 692 14.96 11.87 -14.12
N ALA A 693 14.11 11.96 -13.11
CA ALA A 693 14.47 11.81 -11.71
C ALA A 693 15.03 10.41 -11.40
N LEU A 694 14.39 9.36 -11.91
CA LEU A 694 14.87 7.97 -11.79
C LEU A 694 16.21 7.78 -12.49
N VAL A 695 16.38 8.29 -13.71
CA VAL A 695 17.66 8.22 -14.44
C VAL A 695 18.75 9.02 -13.73
N LEU A 696 18.42 10.18 -13.15
CA LEU A 696 19.34 10.99 -12.36
C LEU A 696 19.70 10.31 -11.04
N ALA A 697 18.75 9.70 -10.35
CA ALA A 697 18.98 8.92 -9.13
C ALA A 697 19.84 7.69 -9.42
N PHE A 698 19.53 6.94 -10.49
CA PHE A 698 20.31 5.78 -10.92
C PHE A 698 21.74 6.17 -11.28
N ARG A 699 21.93 7.31 -11.95
CA ARG A 699 23.26 7.85 -12.29
C ARG A 699 24.04 8.38 -11.09
N THR A 700 23.36 8.96 -10.11
CA THR A 700 24.02 9.62 -8.96
C THR A 700 24.42 8.59 -7.91
N PHE A 701 23.54 7.62 -7.65
CA PHE A 701 23.68 6.70 -6.51
C PHE A 701 24.11 5.27 -6.89
N PHE A 702 23.80 4.79 -8.10
CA PHE A 702 23.98 3.37 -8.43
C PHE A 702 25.08 3.10 -9.46
N LEU A 703 25.09 3.81 -10.59
CA LEU A 703 26.03 3.56 -11.70
C LEU A 703 26.67 4.83 -12.27
N GLN A 704 27.99 4.85 -12.35
CA GLN A 704 28.73 5.90 -13.06
C GLN A 704 29.33 5.38 -14.37
N PRO A 705 29.08 6.01 -15.52
CA PRO A 705 29.79 5.69 -16.75
C PRO A 705 31.25 6.19 -16.66
N PHE A 706 32.17 5.32 -17.03
CA PHE A 706 33.60 5.55 -16.96
C PHE A 706 34.26 5.16 -18.28
N LYS A 707 35.30 5.88 -18.66
CA LYS A 707 36.04 5.66 -19.89
C LYS A 707 37.51 5.47 -19.57
N ILE A 708 38.15 4.50 -20.22
CA ILE A 708 39.54 4.15 -19.94
C ILE A 708 40.46 4.95 -20.87
N PRO A 709 41.21 5.94 -20.37
CA PRO A 709 42.05 6.77 -21.23
C PRO A 709 43.33 6.07 -21.69
N THR A 710 43.84 5.08 -20.96
CA THR A 710 45.18 4.48 -21.20
C THR A 710 45.15 2.96 -21.31
N GLY A 711 46.08 2.38 -22.07
CA GLY A 711 46.20 0.92 -22.27
C GLY A 711 46.74 0.14 -21.06
N SER A 712 46.87 0.77 -19.90
CA SER A 712 47.55 0.19 -18.73
C SER A 712 46.85 -1.01 -18.08
N MET A 713 45.61 -1.30 -18.48
CA MET A 713 44.85 -2.47 -18.04
C MET A 713 44.80 -3.58 -19.09
N GLN A 714 45.54 -3.47 -20.20
CA GLN A 714 45.55 -4.48 -21.26
C GLN A 714 46.24 -5.78 -20.78
N PRO A 715 45.74 -6.96 -21.18
CA PRO A 715 44.62 -7.20 -22.11
C PRO A 715 43.25 -7.20 -21.43
N THR A 716 43.15 -7.06 -20.11
CA THR A 716 41.87 -7.14 -19.38
C THR A 716 40.89 -6.04 -19.78
N LEU A 717 41.38 -4.82 -19.94
CA LEU A 717 40.62 -3.67 -20.38
C LEU A 717 41.47 -2.83 -21.32
N TYR A 718 40.87 -2.35 -22.40
CA TYR A 718 41.59 -1.61 -23.43
C TYR A 718 41.39 -0.12 -23.24
N GLY A 719 42.49 0.62 -23.18
CA GLY A 719 42.45 2.07 -23.33
C GLY A 719 42.30 2.51 -24.77
N ILE A 720 42.17 3.81 -24.95
CA ILE A 720 42.13 4.44 -26.27
C ILE A 720 43.51 4.36 -26.91
N THR A 721 43.60 3.75 -28.08
CA THR A 721 44.83 3.73 -28.89
C THR A 721 44.58 4.36 -30.24
N SER A 722 45.56 5.06 -30.79
CA SER A 722 45.50 5.62 -32.14
C SER A 722 46.73 5.26 -32.95
N GLU A 723 46.52 5.00 -34.22
CA GLU A 723 47.56 4.69 -35.19
C GLU A 723 47.50 5.73 -36.31
N ASN A 724 48.64 6.39 -36.57
CA ASN A 724 48.77 7.32 -37.68
C ASN A 724 49.16 6.57 -38.95
N LEU A 725 48.17 6.38 -39.82
CA LEU A 725 48.26 5.56 -41.02
C LEU A 725 48.94 6.29 -42.19
N LYS A 726 49.40 7.53 -42.03
CA LYS A 726 50.19 8.24 -43.07
C LYS A 726 51.48 7.50 -43.43
N SER A 727 52.07 6.78 -42.46
CA SER A 727 53.31 6.04 -42.62
C SER A 727 53.14 4.60 -43.11
N VAL A 728 51.90 4.12 -43.23
CA VAL A 728 51.58 2.73 -43.60
C VAL A 728 51.20 2.67 -45.10
N PRO A 729 52.03 2.07 -45.97
CA PRO A 729 51.74 1.97 -47.40
C PRO A 729 50.46 1.15 -47.64
N ASN A 730 49.58 1.61 -48.54
CA ASN A 730 48.33 0.94 -48.94
C ASN A 730 47.32 0.65 -47.80
N ALA A 731 47.35 1.42 -46.69
CA ALA A 731 46.31 1.30 -45.67
C ALA A 731 44.93 1.70 -46.24
N GLU A 732 44.06 0.71 -46.47
CA GLU A 732 42.67 0.91 -46.90
C GLU A 732 41.80 1.38 -45.74
N ILE A 733 41.02 2.45 -45.95
CA ILE A 733 40.06 2.94 -44.97
C ILE A 733 38.66 2.44 -45.37
N PRO A 734 37.96 1.71 -44.48
CA PRO A 734 36.63 1.20 -44.80
C PRO A 734 35.65 2.33 -45.07
N THR A 735 34.84 2.18 -46.12
CA THR A 735 33.79 3.13 -46.51
C THR A 735 32.39 2.53 -46.31
N GLY A 736 31.36 3.37 -46.29
CA GLY A 736 29.96 2.96 -46.17
C GLY A 736 29.66 2.14 -44.90
N TRP A 737 28.88 1.06 -45.06
CA TRP A 737 28.43 0.19 -43.96
C TRP A 737 29.55 -0.51 -43.20
N LYS A 738 30.70 -0.79 -43.85
CA LYS A 738 31.85 -1.41 -43.19
C LYS A 738 32.41 -0.48 -42.10
N ARG A 739 32.44 0.83 -42.38
CA ARG A 739 32.87 1.87 -41.42
C ARG A 739 31.90 1.98 -40.24
N VAL A 740 30.60 1.91 -40.50
CA VAL A 740 29.56 1.93 -39.45
C VAL A 740 29.69 0.71 -38.55
N ARG A 741 29.90 -0.49 -39.12
CA ARG A 741 30.10 -1.72 -38.36
C ARG A 741 31.36 -1.66 -37.49
N GLU A 742 32.46 -1.15 -38.05
CA GLU A 742 33.71 -0.98 -37.30
C GLU A 742 33.58 0.08 -36.20
N TRP A 743 32.78 1.13 -36.41
CA TRP A 743 32.45 2.11 -35.37
C TRP A 743 31.73 1.46 -34.18
N PHE A 744 30.72 0.61 -34.41
CA PHE A 744 30.08 -0.18 -33.34
C PHE A 744 31.05 -1.13 -32.63
N ALA A 745 32.09 -1.60 -33.33
CA ALA A 745 33.19 -2.37 -32.76
C ALA A 745 34.25 -1.50 -32.03
N GLY A 746 34.02 -0.19 -31.93
CA GLY A 746 34.89 0.77 -31.24
C GLY A 746 36.06 1.27 -32.08
N VAL A 747 36.06 1.04 -33.40
CA VAL A 747 37.11 1.48 -34.32
C VAL A 747 36.59 2.59 -35.20
N SER A 748 37.23 3.76 -35.10
CA SER A 748 36.89 4.94 -35.88
C SER A 748 38.05 5.35 -36.78
N TYR A 749 37.72 5.77 -37.99
CA TYR A 749 38.71 6.24 -38.96
C TYR A 749 38.44 7.70 -39.30
N ILE A 750 39.50 8.47 -39.50
CA ILE A 750 39.46 9.76 -40.19
C ILE A 750 40.37 9.69 -41.39
N HIS A 751 39.80 9.98 -42.56
CA HIS A 751 40.53 10.17 -43.79
C HIS A 751 40.15 11.51 -44.39
N ILE A 752 41.10 12.42 -44.50
CA ILE A 752 40.94 13.69 -45.20
C ILE A 752 42.09 13.81 -46.17
N VAL A 753 41.77 13.93 -47.45
CA VAL A 753 42.71 14.12 -48.56
C VAL A 753 42.56 15.55 -49.06
N ALA A 754 43.67 16.17 -49.45
CA ALA A 754 43.67 17.47 -50.11
C ALA A 754 42.97 17.38 -51.48
N ASP A 755 41.92 18.18 -51.64
CA ASP A 755 41.11 18.24 -52.87
C ASP A 755 41.71 19.16 -53.94
N ALA A 756 42.54 20.12 -53.53
CA ALA A 756 43.27 21.04 -54.42
C ALA A 756 44.73 21.24 -53.98
N ASP A 757 45.55 21.79 -54.88
CA ASP A 757 46.89 22.24 -54.53
C ASP A 757 46.82 23.44 -53.59
N ASN A 758 47.80 23.54 -52.70
CA ASN A 758 47.86 24.55 -51.63
C ASN A 758 46.79 24.43 -50.54
N THR A 759 46.26 23.23 -50.29
CA THR A 759 45.26 23.02 -49.24
C THR A 759 45.85 23.24 -47.84
N ARG A 760 45.14 24.00 -46.99
CA ARG A 760 45.57 24.36 -45.63
C ARG A 760 44.47 24.07 -44.60
N VAL A 761 44.87 23.52 -43.45
CA VAL A 761 44.01 23.37 -42.27
C VAL A 761 44.14 24.64 -41.41
N GLU A 762 43.03 25.35 -41.23
CA GLU A 762 43.01 26.67 -40.56
C GLU A 762 42.56 26.57 -39.10
N ALA A 763 41.56 25.72 -38.81
CA ALA A 763 40.99 25.57 -37.48
C ALA A 763 40.36 24.19 -37.28
N VAL A 764 40.34 23.71 -36.05
CA VAL A 764 39.64 22.49 -35.63
C VAL A 764 38.77 22.87 -34.42
N GLU A 765 37.47 22.61 -34.49
CA GLU A 765 36.59 22.78 -33.34
C GLU A 765 36.69 21.61 -32.36
N PRO A 766 36.41 21.83 -31.06
CA PRO A 766 36.21 20.71 -30.14
C PRO A 766 35.00 19.87 -30.60
N PRO A 767 35.02 18.55 -30.39
CA PRO A 767 33.90 17.69 -30.74
C PRO A 767 32.66 18.05 -29.92
N LEU A 768 31.49 18.08 -30.57
CA LEU A 768 30.21 18.13 -29.88
C LEU A 768 29.94 16.76 -29.25
N SER A 769 30.09 16.69 -27.93
CA SER A 769 29.88 15.48 -27.14
C SER A 769 28.43 15.35 -26.67
N LEU A 770 27.83 14.18 -26.84
CA LEU A 770 26.58 13.80 -26.18
C LEU A 770 26.88 12.78 -25.07
N ARG A 771 26.83 13.24 -23.81
CA ARG A 771 27.20 12.51 -22.58
C ARG A 771 28.64 11.96 -22.56
N ILE A 772 28.94 10.97 -23.40
CA ILE A 772 30.14 10.12 -23.39
C ILE A 772 30.65 9.77 -24.80
N PHE A 773 29.96 10.20 -25.86
CA PHE A 773 30.37 9.98 -27.25
C PHE A 773 30.52 11.31 -27.98
N ASN A 774 31.51 11.41 -28.86
CA ASN A 774 31.64 12.54 -29.77
C ASN A 774 30.72 12.32 -30.99
N LEU A 775 29.76 13.22 -31.19
CA LEU A 775 28.75 13.09 -32.24
C LEU A 775 29.23 13.68 -33.56
N LYS A 776 29.80 14.89 -33.50
CA LYS A 776 30.38 15.58 -34.66
C LYS A 776 31.53 16.49 -34.24
N GLN A 777 32.49 16.69 -35.13
CA GLN A 777 33.57 17.65 -35.01
C GLN A 777 33.72 18.39 -36.34
N ARG A 778 34.03 19.68 -36.33
CA ARG A 778 34.23 20.44 -37.56
C ARG A 778 35.68 20.86 -37.73
N ILE A 779 36.18 20.76 -38.97
CA ILE A 779 37.52 21.19 -39.36
C ILE A 779 37.39 22.18 -40.49
N ARG A 780 38.12 23.30 -40.40
CA ARG A 780 38.16 24.32 -41.42
C ARG A 780 39.34 24.09 -42.36
N ILE A 781 39.05 23.89 -43.64
CA ILE A 781 40.03 23.64 -44.69
C ILE A 781 39.75 24.62 -45.85
N ASN A 782 40.73 25.43 -46.24
CA ASN A 782 40.60 26.46 -47.29
C ASN A 782 39.34 27.34 -47.14
N GLY A 783 39.09 27.86 -45.92
CA GLY A 783 37.91 28.68 -45.62
C GLY A 783 36.59 27.92 -45.39
N GLU A 784 36.45 26.65 -45.81
CA GLU A 784 35.23 25.86 -45.66
C GLU A 784 35.23 24.93 -44.44
N TRP A 785 34.07 24.78 -43.80
CA TRP A 785 33.88 23.86 -42.68
C TRP A 785 33.46 22.47 -43.16
N LYS A 786 34.31 21.46 -42.93
CA LYS A 786 34.00 20.05 -43.14
C LYS A 786 33.57 19.41 -41.82
N THR A 787 32.43 18.71 -41.82
CA THR A 787 31.91 18.03 -40.63
C THR A 787 32.36 16.56 -40.62
N LEU A 788 33.08 16.19 -39.58
CA LEU A 788 33.39 14.81 -39.24
C LEU A 788 32.27 14.27 -38.36
N TRP A 789 31.51 13.33 -38.88
CA TRP A 789 30.51 12.59 -38.12
C TRP A 789 31.16 11.40 -37.42
N PHE A 790 30.80 11.19 -36.16
CA PHE A 790 31.40 10.17 -35.29
C PHE A 790 32.93 10.28 -35.23
N PRO A 791 33.47 11.48 -34.92
CA PRO A 791 34.91 11.64 -34.82
C PRO A 791 35.44 10.69 -33.72
N PRO A 792 36.62 10.10 -33.93
CA PRO A 792 37.28 9.33 -32.91
C PRO A 792 37.35 10.05 -31.58
N ASP A 793 37.35 9.25 -30.52
CA ASP A 793 37.67 9.77 -29.21
C ASP A 793 39.19 9.76 -29.01
N TYR A 794 39.76 10.93 -28.74
CA TYR A 794 41.21 11.11 -28.58
C TYR A 794 41.65 11.07 -27.10
N GLY A 795 40.72 10.82 -26.17
CA GLY A 795 41.01 10.87 -24.74
C GLY A 795 41.34 12.29 -24.31
N ASN A 796 42.46 12.46 -23.59
CA ASN A 796 42.92 13.77 -23.13
C ASN A 796 43.78 14.50 -24.17
N GLU A 797 44.07 13.90 -25.33
CA GLU A 797 44.84 14.51 -26.41
C GLU A 797 43.93 15.16 -27.45
N THR A 798 44.44 16.17 -28.17
CA THR A 798 43.68 16.80 -29.28
C THR A 798 43.86 16.02 -30.58
N LEU A 799 42.91 16.20 -31.52
CA LEU A 799 43.02 15.65 -32.87
C LEU A 799 44.31 16.12 -33.56
N GLU A 800 44.69 17.38 -33.34
CA GLU A 800 45.90 17.96 -33.92
C GLU A 800 47.16 17.23 -33.46
N SER A 801 47.24 16.88 -32.17
CA SER A 801 48.36 16.12 -31.62
C SER A 801 48.45 14.73 -32.24
N ARG A 802 47.34 13.97 -32.26
CA ARG A 802 47.33 12.59 -32.77
C ARG A 802 47.52 12.50 -34.29
N ALA A 803 46.94 13.44 -35.03
CA ALA A 803 47.07 13.51 -36.49
C ALA A 803 48.42 14.09 -36.95
N GLN A 804 49.24 14.61 -36.03
CA GLN A 804 50.44 15.40 -36.32
C GLN A 804 50.14 16.56 -37.28
N LEU A 805 49.07 17.30 -36.99
CA LEU A 805 48.67 18.46 -37.77
C LEU A 805 49.40 19.70 -37.26
N PHE A 806 50.34 20.19 -38.06
CA PHE A 806 51.00 21.45 -37.79
C PHE A 806 50.24 22.59 -38.48
N ARG A 807 49.98 23.65 -37.73
CA ARG A 807 49.36 24.86 -38.27
C ARG A 807 50.30 25.42 -39.37
N HIS A 808 49.73 25.79 -40.52
CA HIS A 808 50.42 26.31 -41.72
C HIS A 808 51.10 25.30 -42.67
N THR A 809 50.97 23.97 -42.46
CA THR A 809 51.39 23.00 -43.48
C THR A 809 50.51 23.10 -44.72
N VAL A 810 51.16 23.11 -45.90
CA VAL A 810 50.51 23.23 -47.21
C VAL A 810 50.53 21.87 -47.90
N TYR A 811 49.36 21.35 -48.26
CA TYR A 811 49.20 20.04 -48.89
C TYR A 811 48.94 20.16 -50.40
N ARG A 812 49.49 19.23 -51.18
CA ARG A 812 49.22 19.10 -52.63
C ARG A 812 48.00 18.25 -52.88
N ARG A 813 47.33 18.43 -54.02
CA ARG A 813 46.16 17.64 -54.40
C ARG A 813 46.47 16.14 -54.34
N GLY A 814 45.66 15.39 -53.60
CA GLY A 814 45.84 13.95 -53.40
C GLY A 814 46.68 13.55 -52.18
N GLU A 815 47.31 14.49 -51.47
CA GLU A 815 48.02 14.19 -50.22
C GLU A 815 47.07 13.99 -49.03
N ASP A 816 47.42 13.04 -48.16
CA ASP A 816 46.67 12.75 -46.93
C ASP A 816 46.90 13.84 -45.87
N ILE A 817 45.90 14.70 -45.67
CA ILE A 817 45.88 15.72 -44.60
C ILE A 817 45.73 15.03 -43.24
N ILE A 818 44.79 14.10 -43.11
CA ILE A 818 44.60 13.25 -41.93
C ILE A 818 44.35 11.83 -42.40
N LYS A 819 45.12 10.88 -41.86
CA LYS A 819 44.85 9.45 -42.03
C LYS A 819 45.06 8.74 -40.70
N LEU A 820 43.97 8.61 -39.94
CA LEU A 820 43.98 8.11 -38.58
C LEU A 820 43.04 6.92 -38.42
N LYS A 821 43.51 5.91 -37.68
CA LYS A 821 42.70 4.84 -37.10
C LYS A 821 42.75 4.97 -35.59
N VAL A 822 41.60 4.95 -34.94
CA VAL A 822 41.51 5.07 -33.48
C VAL A 822 40.60 3.97 -32.95
N ILE A 823 41.05 3.32 -31.90
CA ILE A 823 40.29 2.34 -31.13
C ILE A 823 39.85 3.07 -29.86
N GLY A 824 38.55 3.25 -29.69
CA GLY A 824 37.92 4.10 -28.66
C GLY A 824 38.05 3.63 -27.21
N GLY A 825 38.78 2.53 -26.96
CA GLY A 825 38.89 1.90 -25.64
C GLY A 825 37.58 1.32 -25.14
N ASP A 826 37.64 0.67 -23.99
CA ASP A 826 36.46 0.14 -23.29
C ASP A 826 35.85 1.25 -22.44
N HIS A 827 34.52 1.36 -22.51
CA HIS A 827 33.74 2.17 -21.60
C HIS A 827 32.90 1.27 -20.70
N LEU A 828 32.91 1.57 -19.42
CA LEU A 828 32.37 0.70 -18.40
C LEU A 828 31.48 1.44 -17.42
N PHE A 829 30.59 0.69 -16.80
CA PHE A 829 29.84 1.14 -15.64
C PHE A 829 30.57 0.74 -14.36
N VAL A 830 30.55 1.66 -13.39
CA VAL A 830 31.08 1.46 -12.05
C VAL A 830 29.93 1.36 -11.07
N ASP A 831 29.89 0.26 -10.33
CA ASP A 831 28.98 0.04 -9.21
C ASP A 831 29.54 0.73 -7.96
N ARG A 832 28.85 1.79 -7.52
CA ARG A 832 29.19 2.59 -6.34
C ARG A 832 28.64 2.02 -5.04
N MET A 833 27.72 1.05 -5.11
CA MET A 833 27.00 0.51 -3.95
C MET A 833 27.70 -0.69 -3.34
N THR A 834 28.30 -1.58 -4.15
CA THR A 834 28.89 -2.83 -3.65
C THR A 834 29.83 -2.61 -2.46
N TYR A 835 30.64 -1.56 -2.47
CA TYR A 835 31.62 -1.30 -1.40
C TYR A 835 31.07 -0.63 -0.14
N ASN A 836 29.80 -0.23 -0.15
CA ASN A 836 29.10 0.20 1.06
C ASN A 836 28.68 -1.00 1.93
N PHE A 837 28.48 -2.17 1.32
CA PHE A 837 28.03 -3.38 2.02
C PHE A 837 29.15 -4.37 2.32
N ARG A 838 30.26 -4.31 1.60
CA ARG A 838 31.45 -5.14 1.85
C ARG A 838 32.75 -4.45 1.43
N PRO A 839 33.90 -4.74 2.06
CA PRO A 839 35.18 -4.24 1.58
C PRO A 839 35.53 -4.80 0.19
N PRO A 840 36.32 -4.04 -0.62
CA PRO A 840 36.97 -4.55 -1.82
C PRO A 840 37.79 -5.81 -1.56
N GLN A 841 37.72 -6.76 -2.49
CA GLN A 841 38.48 -8.01 -2.42
C GLN A 841 39.68 -7.98 -3.38
N ARG A 842 40.77 -8.67 -3.01
CA ARG A 842 41.93 -8.84 -3.89
C ARG A 842 41.49 -9.35 -5.28
N GLY A 843 42.08 -8.79 -6.33
CA GLY A 843 41.78 -9.12 -7.72
C GLY A 843 40.59 -8.38 -8.31
N GLU A 844 39.79 -7.63 -7.53
CA GLU A 844 38.74 -6.78 -8.07
C GLU A 844 39.32 -5.58 -8.82
N ILE A 845 38.69 -5.23 -9.95
CA ILE A 845 39.01 -4.01 -10.68
C ILE A 845 38.19 -2.88 -10.07
N ILE A 846 38.89 -1.88 -9.52
CA ILE A 846 38.30 -0.77 -8.81
C ILE A 846 38.59 0.54 -9.51
N VAL A 847 37.64 1.45 -9.42
CA VAL A 847 37.83 2.85 -9.79
C VAL A 847 38.07 3.64 -8.53
N PHE A 848 39.12 4.46 -8.52
CA PHE A 848 39.50 5.30 -7.39
C PHE A 848 39.94 6.69 -7.86
N GLU A 849 39.85 7.65 -6.97
CA GLU A 849 40.28 9.02 -7.20
C GLU A 849 41.75 9.22 -6.77
N THR A 850 42.51 10.00 -7.53
CA THR A 850 43.94 10.22 -7.31
C THR A 850 44.27 11.23 -6.21
N ARG A 851 43.24 11.75 -5.53
CA ARG A 851 43.36 12.77 -4.48
C ARG A 851 44.31 12.32 -3.37
N GLY A 852 45.35 13.09 -3.09
CA GLY A 852 46.35 12.77 -2.07
C GLY A 852 47.43 11.76 -2.49
N ILE A 853 47.49 11.36 -3.77
CA ILE A 853 48.58 10.54 -4.32
C ILE A 853 49.57 11.48 -5.02
N GLU A 854 50.68 11.84 -4.36
CA GLU A 854 51.60 12.91 -4.79
C GLU A 854 52.19 12.72 -6.20
N ALA A 855 52.40 11.47 -6.63
CA ALA A 855 52.99 11.15 -7.91
C ALA A 855 51.98 11.05 -9.08
N LEU A 856 50.68 11.32 -8.82
CA LEU A 856 49.63 11.35 -9.85
C LEU A 856 48.98 12.74 -9.95
N PRO A 857 48.44 13.11 -11.13
CA PRO A 857 47.62 14.31 -11.27
C PRO A 857 46.42 14.23 -10.32
N GLN A 858 46.13 15.30 -9.59
CA GLN A 858 45.04 15.35 -8.60
C GLN A 858 43.67 15.41 -9.27
N ASP A 859 42.64 14.96 -8.54
CA ASP A 859 41.22 14.97 -8.94
C ASP A 859 40.92 14.22 -10.27
N GLN A 860 41.72 13.20 -10.56
CA GLN A 860 41.50 12.28 -11.67
C GLN A 860 40.99 10.94 -11.16
N PHE A 861 40.28 10.23 -12.02
CA PHE A 861 39.86 8.87 -11.73
C PHE A 861 40.75 7.87 -12.46
N TYR A 862 41.18 6.85 -11.73
CA TYR A 862 41.99 5.75 -12.25
C TYR A 862 41.24 4.44 -12.04
N ILE A 863 41.43 3.52 -12.97
CA ILE A 863 40.91 2.16 -12.89
C ILE A 863 42.09 1.20 -12.85
N LYS A 864 42.18 0.41 -11.77
CA LYS A 864 43.26 -0.54 -11.56
C LYS A 864 42.76 -1.79 -10.83
N ARG A 865 43.54 -2.88 -10.91
CA ARG A 865 43.25 -4.11 -10.17
C ARG A 865 43.79 -3.99 -8.74
N LEU A 866 42.99 -4.35 -7.76
CA LEU A 866 43.38 -4.39 -6.36
C LEU A 866 44.33 -5.57 -6.10
N VAL A 867 45.54 -5.27 -5.64
CA VAL A 867 46.61 -6.26 -5.45
C VAL A 867 46.89 -6.55 -3.99
N ALA A 868 46.85 -5.56 -3.10
CA ALA A 868 47.03 -5.76 -1.67
C ALA A 868 46.08 -4.90 -0.81
N LEU A 869 45.73 -5.46 0.34
CA LEU A 869 44.85 -4.88 1.36
C LEU A 869 45.67 -4.27 2.48
N GLY A 870 45.04 -3.42 3.30
CA GLY A 870 45.71 -2.74 4.40
C GLY A 870 46.31 -3.71 5.43
N GLY A 871 47.56 -3.48 5.81
CA GLY A 871 48.32 -4.29 6.75
C GLY A 871 49.16 -5.40 6.10
N GLU A 872 48.93 -5.71 4.83
CA GLU A 872 49.66 -6.76 4.11
C GLU A 872 51.05 -6.30 3.69
N THR A 873 51.98 -7.25 3.64
CA THR A 873 53.36 -7.04 3.18
C THR A 873 53.50 -7.50 1.74
N VAL A 874 53.87 -6.57 0.87
CA VAL A 874 54.12 -6.80 -0.56
C VAL A 874 55.62 -6.90 -0.81
N SER A 875 56.01 -7.90 -1.58
CA SER A 875 57.39 -8.07 -2.06
C SER A 875 57.39 -8.66 -3.47
N VAL A 876 58.56 -8.70 -4.11
CA VAL A 876 58.76 -9.34 -5.41
C VAL A 876 59.61 -10.59 -5.17
N GLY A 877 59.16 -11.75 -5.63
CA GLY A 877 59.92 -13.00 -5.56
C GLY A 877 61.02 -13.09 -6.63
N ASP A 878 61.91 -14.07 -6.51
CA ASP A 878 63.05 -14.30 -7.43
C ASP A 878 62.62 -14.53 -8.89
N ASP A 879 61.37 -14.94 -9.10
CA ASP A 879 60.74 -15.17 -10.40
C ASP A 879 59.93 -13.96 -10.90
N PHE A 880 60.14 -12.79 -10.28
CA PHE A 880 59.48 -11.51 -10.55
C PHE A 880 57.97 -11.48 -10.30
N HIS A 881 57.40 -12.47 -9.60
CA HIS A 881 56.00 -12.45 -9.18
C HIS A 881 55.81 -11.65 -7.88
N LEU A 882 54.63 -11.07 -7.70
CA LEU A 882 54.29 -10.42 -6.44
C LEU A 882 54.03 -11.46 -5.36
N VAL A 883 54.58 -11.24 -4.18
CA VAL A 883 54.40 -12.09 -3.00
C VAL A 883 53.73 -11.24 -1.92
N ILE A 884 52.55 -11.67 -1.48
CA ILE A 884 51.77 -11.01 -0.44
C ILE A 884 51.76 -11.86 0.81
N ASP A 885 52.30 -11.35 1.91
CA ASP A 885 52.44 -12.07 3.19
C ASP A 885 53.05 -13.47 3.02
N GLY A 886 54.04 -13.59 2.14
CA GLY A 886 54.72 -14.85 1.82
C GLY A 886 54.01 -15.72 0.77
N ASN A 887 52.80 -15.38 0.34
CA ASN A 887 52.06 -16.11 -0.69
C ASN A 887 52.28 -15.48 -2.07
N ARG A 888 52.79 -16.29 -3.01
CA ARG A 888 52.99 -15.90 -4.40
C ARG A 888 51.65 -15.70 -5.12
N LEU A 889 51.45 -14.55 -5.75
CA LEU A 889 50.32 -14.29 -6.63
C LEU A 889 50.60 -14.91 -8.01
N ASP A 890 49.94 -16.03 -8.29
CA ASP A 890 49.99 -16.72 -9.58
C ASP A 890 48.58 -17.06 -10.09
N ALA A 891 48.51 -17.83 -11.18
CA ALA A 891 47.24 -18.22 -11.82
C ALA A 891 46.30 -19.04 -10.91
N SER A 892 46.78 -19.56 -9.77
CA SER A 892 45.93 -20.20 -8.76
C SER A 892 45.16 -19.19 -7.90
N THR A 893 45.56 -17.92 -7.91
CA THR A 893 44.83 -16.85 -7.24
C THR A 893 43.66 -16.39 -8.12
N PRO A 894 42.40 -16.44 -7.62
CA PRO A 894 41.24 -16.02 -8.40
C PRO A 894 41.40 -14.60 -8.96
N ARG A 895 41.06 -14.38 -10.24
CA ARG A 895 41.17 -13.09 -10.95
C ARG A 895 42.61 -12.64 -11.27
N PHE A 896 43.58 -13.52 -11.08
CA PHE A 896 44.97 -13.36 -11.54
C PHE A 896 45.34 -14.46 -12.55
N GLU A 897 44.39 -14.98 -13.34
CA GLU A 897 44.63 -16.13 -14.22
C GLU A 897 45.71 -15.89 -15.30
N MET A 898 46.01 -14.62 -15.62
CA MET A 898 47.12 -14.21 -16.50
C MET A 898 48.11 -13.31 -15.76
N VAL A 899 49.06 -13.91 -15.01
CA VAL A 899 50.23 -13.18 -14.49
C VAL A 899 51.35 -13.22 -15.53
N TYR A 900 51.74 -12.07 -16.04
CA TYR A 900 52.79 -11.94 -17.04
C TYR A 900 54.17 -11.85 -16.36
N GLY A 901 54.87 -12.98 -16.29
CA GLY A 901 56.29 -13.02 -15.92
C GLY A 901 57.20 -12.51 -17.04
N PHE A 902 58.47 -12.22 -16.74
CA PHE A 902 59.47 -11.66 -17.67
C PHE A 902 59.85 -12.56 -18.87
N GLN A 903 59.27 -13.76 -19.00
CA GLN A 903 59.54 -14.67 -20.10
C GLN A 903 58.75 -14.25 -21.35
N GLY A 904 59.47 -13.81 -22.39
CA GLY A 904 58.98 -13.19 -23.62
C GLY A 904 58.14 -14.07 -24.56
N THR A 905 57.29 -14.96 -24.05
CA THR A 905 56.38 -15.81 -24.82
C THR A 905 54.89 -15.48 -24.61
N HIS A 906 54.56 -14.43 -23.84
CA HIS A 906 53.18 -13.98 -23.62
C HIS A 906 52.96 -12.51 -24.02
N PRO A 907 51.83 -12.14 -24.65
CA PRO A 907 51.58 -10.79 -25.13
C PRO A 907 51.21 -9.85 -23.97
N GLY A 908 52.16 -9.02 -23.53
CA GLY A 908 51.97 -7.89 -22.62
C GLY A 908 52.68 -6.64 -23.16
N HIS A 909 52.21 -5.44 -22.82
CA HIS A 909 52.83 -4.17 -23.24
C HIS A 909 54.18 -3.96 -22.53
N ALA A 910 55.29 -4.10 -23.26
CA ALA A 910 56.61 -3.74 -22.76
C ALA A 910 56.87 -2.24 -22.95
N ASN A 911 56.67 -1.43 -21.91
CA ASN A 911 57.03 0.00 -21.91
C ASN A 911 58.48 0.24 -21.46
N GLY A 912 59.44 -0.55 -21.95
CA GLY A 912 60.85 -0.36 -21.63
C GLY A 912 61.80 -1.03 -22.60
N SER A 913 62.67 -0.23 -23.22
CA SER A 913 63.84 -0.69 -23.96
C SER A 913 64.78 -1.44 -23.01
N LYS A 914 65.36 -2.56 -23.46
CA LYS A 914 66.48 -3.23 -22.78
C LYS A 914 67.54 -2.17 -22.40
N GLY A 915 67.79 -2.00 -21.10
CA GLY A 915 68.92 -1.20 -20.62
C GLY A 915 68.62 0.20 -20.04
N VAL A 916 67.41 0.49 -19.58
CA VAL A 916 67.14 1.73 -18.84
C VAL A 916 67.19 1.50 -17.33
N ASP A 917 68.11 2.23 -16.71
CA ASP A 917 68.42 2.36 -15.29
C ASP A 917 67.17 2.38 -14.38
N ILE A 918 67.12 1.47 -13.39
CA ILE A 918 66.04 1.35 -12.41
C ILE A 918 66.18 2.54 -11.46
N ARG A 919 65.46 3.64 -11.75
CA ARG A 919 65.59 4.89 -10.98
C ARG A 919 65.31 4.64 -9.48
N PRO A 920 66.01 5.29 -8.53
CA PRO A 920 65.91 5.06 -7.07
C PRO A 920 64.58 5.50 -6.41
N ARG A 921 63.50 5.68 -7.19
CA ARG A 921 62.17 6.12 -6.71
C ARG A 921 61.09 5.03 -6.77
N TYR A 922 61.43 3.79 -7.13
CA TYR A 922 60.48 2.69 -7.13
C TYR A 922 60.50 1.94 -5.81
N LEU A 923 59.34 1.45 -5.36
CA LEU A 923 59.15 0.71 -4.10
C LEU A 923 59.97 -0.60 -4.00
N PHE A 924 60.48 -1.09 -5.13
CA PHE A 924 61.30 -2.31 -5.22
C PHE A 924 62.56 -2.06 -6.07
N PRO A 925 63.50 -1.23 -5.63
CA PRO A 925 64.62 -0.79 -6.46
C PRO A 925 65.68 -1.90 -6.67
N ASP A 926 65.74 -2.89 -5.78
CA ASP A 926 66.69 -4.02 -5.77
C ASP A 926 66.02 -5.40 -5.94
N GLY A 927 64.69 -5.45 -6.09
CA GLY A 927 63.91 -6.70 -6.16
C GLY A 927 63.77 -7.45 -4.83
N GLN A 928 64.39 -7.00 -3.73
CA GLN A 928 64.33 -7.64 -2.41
C GLN A 928 63.60 -6.81 -1.34
N ALA A 929 63.32 -5.53 -1.61
CA ALA A 929 62.58 -4.67 -0.69
C ALA A 929 61.15 -5.19 -0.41
N ARG A 930 60.75 -5.09 0.88
CA ARG A 930 59.39 -5.37 1.34
C ARG A 930 58.67 -4.06 1.59
N TYR A 931 57.45 -3.93 1.08
CA TYR A 931 56.58 -2.78 1.31
C TYR A 931 55.39 -3.17 2.16
N GLN A 932 55.15 -2.47 3.27
CA GLN A 932 53.98 -2.70 4.11
C GLN A 932 52.87 -1.71 3.75
N VAL A 933 51.72 -2.25 3.32
CA VAL A 933 50.54 -1.43 3.01
C VAL A 933 49.94 -0.91 4.31
N ARG A 934 49.65 0.39 4.39
CA ARG A 934 49.07 1.00 5.59
C ARG A 934 47.68 0.42 5.86
N THR A 935 47.29 0.29 7.13
CA THR A 935 46.04 -0.41 7.53
C THR A 935 44.77 0.13 6.88
N ASN A 936 44.69 1.43 6.59
CA ASN A 936 43.54 2.07 5.92
C ASN A 936 43.79 2.36 4.44
N HIS A 937 44.72 1.66 3.80
CA HIS A 937 45.09 1.88 2.41
C HIS A 937 44.94 0.60 1.59
N TYR A 938 44.90 0.79 0.28
CA TYR A 938 44.92 -0.26 -0.72
C TYR A 938 46.10 -0.06 -1.66
N MET A 939 46.62 -1.15 -2.22
CA MET A 939 47.63 -1.11 -3.27
C MET A 939 47.08 -1.79 -4.52
N VAL A 940 47.22 -1.13 -5.67
CA VAL A 940 46.67 -1.59 -6.94
C VAL A 940 47.80 -1.77 -7.98
N MET A 941 47.53 -2.49 -9.07
CA MET A 941 48.39 -2.50 -10.26
C MET A 941 47.53 -2.59 -11.52
N GLY A 942 48.06 -2.14 -12.67
CA GLY A 942 47.38 -2.22 -13.96
C GLY A 942 47.58 -3.57 -14.61
N ASP A 943 48.78 -3.78 -15.14
CA ASP A 943 49.29 -5.08 -15.55
C ASP A 943 50.16 -5.65 -14.42
N ASN A 944 49.95 -6.92 -14.03
CA ASN A 944 50.72 -7.56 -12.97
C ASN A 944 52.18 -7.86 -13.40
N THR A 945 52.73 -7.13 -14.37
CA THR A 945 54.07 -7.31 -14.94
C THR A 945 55.13 -6.59 -14.11
N PHE A 946 56.38 -7.05 -14.22
CA PHE A 946 57.53 -6.35 -13.62
C PHE A 946 57.78 -4.95 -14.22
N ASN A 947 57.26 -4.66 -15.41
CA ASN A 947 57.53 -3.43 -16.16
C ASN A 947 56.43 -2.36 -16.00
N SER A 948 55.45 -2.61 -15.13
CA SER A 948 54.35 -1.68 -14.87
C SER A 948 54.84 -0.44 -14.09
N TYR A 949 54.68 0.75 -14.67
CA TYR A 949 55.02 2.04 -14.06
C TYR A 949 54.03 2.50 -12.98
N ASP A 950 53.04 1.68 -12.61
CA ASP A 950 51.89 2.02 -11.76
C ASP A 950 52.25 2.22 -10.26
N SER A 951 51.55 1.59 -9.31
CA SER A 951 51.75 1.80 -7.86
C SER A 951 53.16 1.51 -7.36
N ARG A 952 54.06 0.99 -8.20
CA ARG A 952 55.49 0.89 -7.91
C ARG A 952 56.18 2.25 -7.79
N GLY A 953 55.67 3.27 -8.50
CA GLY A 953 56.19 4.63 -8.44
C GLY A 953 55.51 5.52 -7.39
N TRP A 954 54.27 5.18 -6.99
CA TRP A 954 53.43 6.06 -6.16
C TRP A 954 52.87 5.43 -4.87
N GLY A 955 53.00 4.12 -4.66
CA GLY A 955 52.65 3.48 -3.39
C GLY A 955 51.21 3.02 -3.24
N ASP A 956 50.82 2.83 -1.99
CA ASP A 956 49.44 2.58 -1.58
C ASP A 956 48.67 3.91 -1.47
N PHE A 957 47.33 3.82 -1.45
CA PHE A 957 46.45 4.98 -1.37
C PHE A 957 45.30 4.76 -0.40
N SER A 958 44.74 5.84 0.13
CA SER A 958 43.64 5.79 1.10
C SER A 958 42.44 5.01 0.56
N ARG A 959 41.88 4.12 1.38
CA ARG A 959 40.65 3.38 1.06
C ARG A 959 39.45 4.29 0.75
N GLU A 960 39.46 5.51 1.26
CA GLU A 960 38.38 6.49 1.07
C GLU A 960 38.31 7.02 -0.36
N ASN A 961 39.40 6.88 -1.11
CA ASN A 961 39.44 7.30 -2.50
C ASN A 961 38.75 6.30 -3.44
N VAL A 962 38.32 5.13 -2.96
CA VAL A 962 37.66 4.10 -3.77
C VAL A 962 36.25 4.56 -4.12
N ILE A 963 35.96 4.69 -5.42
CA ILE A 963 34.66 5.12 -5.93
C ILE A 963 33.72 3.93 -6.11
N GLY A 964 34.22 2.78 -6.57
CA GLY A 964 33.37 1.63 -6.81
C GLY A 964 34.02 0.51 -7.63
N LYS A 965 33.25 -0.56 -7.86
CA LYS A 965 33.67 -1.75 -8.60
C LYS A 965 33.36 -1.59 -10.08
N ALA A 966 34.35 -1.78 -10.94
CA ALA A 966 34.08 -1.91 -12.38
C ALA A 966 33.26 -3.19 -12.63
N PHE A 967 32.15 -3.11 -13.36
CA PHE A 967 31.19 -4.24 -13.41
C PHE A 967 30.74 -4.69 -14.81
N CYS A 968 30.66 -3.78 -15.78
CA CYS A 968 30.12 -4.07 -17.11
C CYS A 968 30.73 -3.13 -18.14
N VAL A 969 31.18 -3.66 -19.27
CA VAL A 969 31.61 -2.87 -20.44
C VAL A 969 30.40 -2.66 -21.34
N TYR A 970 29.98 -1.42 -21.53
CA TYR A 970 28.83 -1.07 -22.38
C TYR A 970 29.24 -0.61 -23.78
N TRP A 971 30.52 -0.32 -24.00
CA TRP A 971 31.05 0.04 -25.30
C TRP A 971 32.51 -0.42 -25.40
N PRO A 972 32.95 -1.00 -26.53
CA PRO A 972 32.21 -1.20 -27.78
C PRO A 972 31.27 -2.42 -27.77
N LEU A 973 30.29 -2.43 -28.68
CA LEU A 973 29.34 -3.55 -28.91
C LEU A 973 30.04 -4.72 -29.63
N SER A 974 31.09 -5.24 -29.00
CA SER A 974 31.95 -6.33 -29.48
C SER A 974 31.86 -7.53 -28.55
N SER A 975 32.73 -8.54 -28.72
CA SER A 975 32.87 -9.65 -27.77
C SER A 975 33.21 -9.22 -26.33
N ARG A 976 33.64 -7.97 -26.15
CA ARG A 976 33.92 -7.35 -24.84
C ARG A 976 32.70 -6.72 -24.18
N PHE A 977 31.58 -6.57 -24.90
CA PHE A 977 30.35 -6.05 -24.33
C PHE A 977 29.76 -7.05 -23.32
N GLY A 978 29.45 -6.57 -22.12
CA GLY A 978 28.74 -7.35 -21.11
C GLY A 978 29.44 -7.44 -19.76
N TRP A 979 29.04 -8.49 -19.03
CA TRP A 979 29.24 -8.66 -17.60
C TRP A 979 30.44 -9.56 -17.32
N GLY A 980 31.35 -9.10 -16.46
CA GLY A 980 32.58 -9.81 -16.15
C GLY A 980 33.68 -9.57 -17.20
N PHE A 981 34.85 -9.15 -16.73
CA PHE A 981 36.03 -8.97 -17.57
C PHE A 981 36.60 -10.36 -17.86
N ARG A 982 36.57 -10.80 -19.12
CA ARG A 982 37.19 -12.07 -19.56
C ARG A 982 38.70 -11.94 -19.71
#